data_AF-A0A7L1THU7-F1
#
_entry.id   AF-A0A7L1THU7-F1
#
_cell.length_a   1.000
_cell.length_b   1.000
_cell.length_c   1.000
_cell.angle_alpha   90.00
_cell.angle_beta   90.00
_cell.angle_gamma   90.00
#
_symmetry.space_group_name_H-M   'P 1'
#
loop_
_entity.id
_entity.type
_entity.pdbx_description
1 polymer ?
#
loop_
_entity_poly.entity_id
_entity_poly.type
_entity_poly.pdbx_seq_one_letter_code
_entity_poly.pdbx_strand_id
1 'polypeptide(L)'
;VEFIESNRVHLIQRMGMITVKQIADDLLTCNVMSCEEVNTIACEKVEQEASRMMIYMILNKGSEACNIFVKSLEKHNPFLFHDLQGYCTTRQVEQDKLNDLIQDLKYVYLSSAFQKYHPLGSDIDIIFDLGTAYTDVLLWKKDIHNSRKGQLTLNVLLEELQNPCIIEGEAGKGKTTLLKRIAVLWASDNCSALKKIQFVFFISLTSTRGGIYETVCDQLLFEQYPICKQDFMKMLLAQRQRVLFLLDGYDEFNPQNCPEIEAMIKENHKFKNTVIIATRTESIHKIRQFGSLIAEIGDLSEDSCKKLIRNVLTSKLADGLLNQLKEATSMKSLMKTPLFVIIACAIQMGESNFHPSTQTLLFSTLYDLMVEKNRYKTKEITENHIMLSINHCGDLALDGIFDQRFDFQSEDLADVKEEVLLASGLLNKYTAQRLKPTYRFFHKSFQEYTAGRKLCKLLTSCQEAEVKKGYSYLQKINTISDITDTYFNLLLYTCGSSLDATRIILDLLKRIDKHRNISQLFSLKNLALESKYTKPSDNITENEDLNKTSKDIFADCVINFFYESSSKSALSRDFEEFFCDKSIYINTQNIPIYFSDFFRYLPNCVSVLGLIKLDFFGNYTPSKEIENENVEDLQISSLKTYIPEKAVSLFFNWNQSLRSLEITLQDFNKLKKHDIKYLGKICCSAASLKLRISNSAGITGTLNKVLETCKNLQDLTVESTPLTVEDEQQITTMTKLKTLHVRDLQSENLEGGLIDGIKKLVNAEGLVLDNISMDEGDAKKLAEGVRNLRKLRLLYMNHLTAIGDGITYIVSSISDELSELEEIQLVNCCISSDAVEILAQNLCNLPKLNVLDLSENYLEKKGKDAIHRLVDALNVLPGMKVLLLPWGDDVKVCLTKLLELLETMPQLTKLGLRKWNLTDVEVRILGNFFEKEHLENLQHLDLAMNSVTSDGWLSFMQPLISLKKLVSVDFSSKQDWVPASLLVCKLSQVLTTLNYLKEIKVTGWKFDCHDLGLINGA
;
A
#
# COMPACT_ATOMS: atom_id res chain seq x y z
N VAL A 1 38.43 -19.45 33.90
CA VAL A 1 38.52 -19.52 32.43
C VAL A 1 37.13 -19.65 31.82
N GLU A 2 36.39 -20.70 32.17
CA GLU A 2 35.02 -20.97 31.66
C GLU A 2 34.06 -19.77 31.73
N PHE A 3 34.01 -19.06 32.86
CA PHE A 3 33.19 -17.83 33.00
C PHE A 3 33.51 -16.75 31.95
N ILE A 4 34.79 -16.52 31.62
CA ILE A 4 35.22 -15.50 30.67
C ILE A 4 34.93 -15.95 29.24
N GLU A 5 35.15 -17.23 28.93
CA GLU A 5 34.88 -17.79 27.60
C GLU A 5 33.38 -17.80 27.29
N SER A 6 32.53 -18.25 28.22
CA SER A 6 31.07 -18.29 28.04
C SER A 6 30.44 -16.91 27.95
N ASN A 7 31.03 -15.89 28.60
CA ASN A 7 30.50 -14.54 28.61
C ASN A 7 31.29 -13.56 27.73
N ARG A 8 32.21 -14.05 26.88
CA ARG A 8 33.17 -13.22 26.13
C ARG A 8 32.49 -12.11 25.33
N VAL A 9 31.40 -12.41 24.64
CA VAL A 9 30.67 -11.44 23.81
C VAL A 9 30.06 -10.34 24.68
N HIS A 10 29.45 -10.70 25.81
CA HIS A 10 28.84 -9.74 26.71
C HIS A 10 29.86 -8.90 27.47
N LEU A 11 30.99 -9.50 27.87
CA LEU A 11 32.11 -8.76 28.46
C LEU A 11 32.67 -7.72 27.49
N ILE A 12 32.85 -8.07 26.21
CA ILE A 12 33.34 -7.13 25.18
C ILE A 12 32.34 -5.99 24.91
N GLN A 13 31.04 -6.28 24.90
CA GLN A 13 30.01 -5.30 24.57
C GLN A 13 29.62 -4.39 25.74
N ARG A 14 29.78 -4.85 26.98
CA ARG A 14 29.18 -4.22 28.17
C ARG A 14 30.19 -3.74 29.21
N MET A 15 31.48 -4.08 29.07
CA MET A 15 32.53 -3.47 29.87
C MET A 15 32.86 -2.08 29.28
N GLY A 16 32.40 -1.03 29.95
CA GLY A 16 32.76 0.34 29.58
C GLY A 16 34.25 0.64 29.86
N MET A 17 34.80 1.66 29.19
CA MET A 17 36.24 1.99 29.25
C MET A 17 36.75 2.25 30.68
N ILE A 18 35.90 2.78 31.56
CA ILE A 18 36.24 3.03 32.97
C ILE A 18 36.52 1.70 33.70
N THR A 19 35.64 0.71 33.54
CA THR A 19 35.80 -0.62 34.13
C THR A 19 37.02 -1.35 33.55
N VAL A 20 37.28 -1.19 32.24
CA VAL A 20 38.47 -1.74 31.59
C VAL A 20 39.76 -1.19 32.22
N LYS A 21 39.85 0.13 32.43
CA LYS A 21 41.04 0.75 33.05
C LYS A 21 41.24 0.31 34.50
N GLN A 22 40.17 0.27 35.29
CA GLN A 22 40.22 -0.18 36.69
C GLN A 22 40.68 -1.64 36.83
N ILE A 23 40.21 -2.51 35.94
CA ILE A 23 40.63 -3.91 35.90
C ILE A 23 42.09 -4.02 35.41
N ALA A 24 42.51 -3.18 34.45
CA ALA A 24 43.89 -3.16 33.97
C ALA A 24 44.88 -2.75 35.10
N ASP A 25 44.50 -1.77 35.91
CA ASP A 25 45.29 -1.31 37.05
C ASP A 25 45.40 -2.37 38.16
N ASP A 26 44.30 -3.09 38.45
CA ASP A 26 44.30 -4.22 39.39
C ASP A 26 45.19 -5.37 38.87
N LEU A 27 45.14 -5.66 37.57
CA LEU A 27 45.97 -6.69 36.92
C LEU A 27 47.45 -6.30 36.87
N LEU A 28 47.78 -5.01 36.76
CA LEU A 28 49.15 -4.50 36.91
C LEU A 28 49.65 -4.68 38.34
N THR A 29 48.82 -4.33 39.33
CA THR A 29 49.14 -4.43 40.76
C THR A 29 49.38 -5.88 41.19
N CYS A 30 48.69 -6.83 40.56
CA CYS A 30 48.85 -8.26 40.81
C CYS A 30 50.00 -8.90 39.99
N ASN A 31 50.83 -8.11 39.29
CA ASN A 31 51.89 -8.56 38.38
C ASN A 31 51.40 -9.51 37.27
N VAL A 32 50.13 -9.39 36.85
CA VAL A 32 49.53 -10.18 35.75
C VAL A 32 49.76 -9.52 34.40
N MET A 33 49.74 -8.17 34.34
CA MET A 33 50.10 -7.39 33.15
C MET A 33 51.33 -6.52 33.38
N SER A 34 52.08 -6.25 32.32
CA SER A 34 53.18 -5.27 32.29
C SER A 34 52.66 -3.85 32.03
N CYS A 35 53.46 -2.83 32.37
CA CYS A 35 53.12 -1.43 32.09
C CYS A 35 52.88 -1.16 30.59
N GLU A 36 53.58 -1.86 29.69
CA GLU A 36 53.40 -1.71 28.24
C GLU A 36 52.04 -2.25 27.77
N GLU A 37 51.59 -3.39 28.29
CA GLU A 37 50.30 -3.99 27.96
C GLU A 37 49.13 -3.14 28.44
N VAL A 38 49.21 -2.61 29.66
CA VAL A 38 48.19 -1.70 30.21
C VAL A 38 48.12 -0.39 29.44
N ASN A 39 49.26 0.18 29.07
CA ASN A 39 49.31 1.39 28.23
C ASN A 39 48.73 1.13 26.83
N THR A 40 48.91 -0.06 26.27
CA THR A 40 48.32 -0.44 24.98
C THR A 40 46.80 -0.49 25.05
N ILE A 41 46.24 -1.09 26.11
CA ILE A 41 44.79 -1.15 26.33
C ILE A 41 44.22 0.25 26.62
N ALA A 42 44.94 1.07 27.41
CA ALA A 42 44.46 2.39 27.83
C ALA A 42 44.50 3.46 26.72
N CYS A 43 45.34 3.28 25.69
CA CYS A 43 45.45 4.16 24.52
C CYS A 43 44.39 3.90 23.44
N GLU A 44 43.67 2.77 23.51
CA GLU A 44 42.61 2.44 22.55
C GLU A 44 41.39 3.35 22.74
N LYS A 45 40.86 3.90 21.64
CA LYS A 45 39.73 4.86 21.67
C LYS A 45 38.38 4.16 21.62
N VAL A 46 38.33 2.93 21.14
CA VAL A 46 37.12 2.13 21.00
C VAL A 46 36.98 1.18 22.21
N GLU A 47 35.93 1.34 23.00
CA GLU A 47 35.73 0.59 24.27
C GLU A 47 35.66 -0.92 24.05
N GLN A 48 35.02 -1.35 22.97
CA GLN A 48 34.89 -2.77 22.64
C GLN A 48 36.24 -3.37 22.25
N GLU A 49 37.10 -2.62 21.58
CA GLU A 49 38.41 -3.12 21.17
C GLU A 49 39.40 -3.18 22.34
N ALA A 50 39.34 -2.20 23.25
CA ALA A 50 40.07 -2.23 24.52
C ALA A 50 39.68 -3.45 25.38
N SER A 51 38.37 -3.70 25.52
CA SER A 51 37.83 -4.86 26.24
C SER A 51 38.24 -6.18 25.59
N ARG A 52 38.21 -6.24 24.26
CA ARG A 52 38.61 -7.41 23.48
C ARG A 52 40.10 -7.72 23.60
N MET A 53 40.96 -6.72 23.53
CA MET A 53 42.40 -6.87 23.75
C MET A 53 42.69 -7.38 25.16
N MET A 54 42.08 -6.77 26.18
CA MET A 54 42.22 -7.19 27.58
C MET A 54 41.83 -8.67 27.77
N ILE A 55 40.65 -9.07 27.30
CA ILE A 55 40.16 -10.45 27.46
C ILE A 55 41.07 -11.44 26.74
N TYR A 56 41.55 -11.11 25.54
CA TYR A 56 42.46 -11.96 24.78
C TYR A 56 43.81 -12.15 25.49
N MET A 57 44.39 -11.06 26.00
CA MET A 57 45.65 -11.10 26.77
C MET A 57 45.51 -11.94 28.04
N ILE A 58 44.38 -11.84 28.75
CA ILE A 58 44.14 -12.58 29.99
C ILE A 58 43.95 -14.07 29.74
N LEU A 59 43.21 -14.44 28.69
CA LEU A 59 43.01 -15.84 28.32
C LEU A 59 44.34 -16.52 27.95
N ASN A 60 45.26 -15.80 27.30
CA ASN A 60 46.58 -16.32 26.94
C ASN A 60 47.53 -16.50 28.15
N LYS A 61 47.28 -15.80 29.27
CA LYS A 61 48.10 -15.88 30.50
C LYS A 61 47.65 -16.99 31.47
N GLY A 62 46.57 -17.71 31.14
CA GLY A 62 46.15 -18.92 31.85
C GLY A 62 45.13 -18.69 32.98
N SER A 63 44.85 -19.76 33.72
CA SER A 63 43.72 -19.83 34.67
C SER A 63 43.83 -18.86 35.85
N GLU A 64 45.05 -18.62 36.35
CA GLU A 64 45.27 -17.73 37.50
C GLU A 64 44.99 -16.25 37.13
N ALA A 65 45.42 -15.83 35.94
CA ALA A 65 45.09 -14.50 35.40
C ALA A 65 43.58 -14.31 35.21
N CYS A 66 42.89 -15.35 34.73
CA CYS A 66 41.44 -15.34 34.60
C CYS A 66 40.73 -15.23 35.97
N ASN A 67 41.22 -15.88 37.01
CA ASN A 67 40.64 -15.80 38.35
C ASN A 67 40.78 -14.40 38.96
N ILE A 68 41.94 -13.76 38.74
CA ILE A 68 42.19 -12.39 39.20
C ILE A 68 41.31 -11.40 38.44
N PHE A 69 41.13 -11.58 37.12
CA PHE A 69 40.19 -10.78 36.32
C PHE A 69 38.77 -10.90 36.84
N VAL A 70 38.28 -12.11 37.11
CA VAL A 70 36.91 -12.32 37.60
C VAL A 70 36.70 -11.67 38.97
N LYS A 71 37.66 -11.78 39.89
CA LYS A 71 37.62 -11.09 41.19
C LYS A 71 37.64 -9.57 41.04
N SER A 72 38.42 -9.05 40.09
CA SER A 72 38.48 -7.62 39.80
C SER A 72 37.18 -7.11 39.16
N LEU A 73 36.55 -7.91 38.28
CA LEU A 73 35.25 -7.62 37.70
C LEU A 73 34.15 -7.59 38.76
N GLU A 74 34.12 -8.56 39.68
CA GLU A 74 33.19 -8.58 40.82
C GLU A 74 33.36 -7.33 41.72
N LYS A 75 34.60 -6.90 41.95
CA LYS A 75 34.93 -5.72 42.76
C LYS A 75 34.50 -4.41 42.10
N HIS A 76 34.78 -4.23 40.81
CA HIS A 76 34.59 -2.93 40.12
C HIS A 76 33.28 -2.82 39.35
N ASN A 77 32.64 -3.94 38.99
CA ASN A 77 31.33 -3.96 38.34
C ASN A 77 30.48 -5.15 38.81
N PRO A 78 30.01 -5.14 40.08
CA PRO A 78 29.25 -6.23 40.68
C PRO A 78 27.91 -6.49 39.96
N PHE A 79 27.29 -5.46 39.38
CA PHE A 79 26.05 -5.60 38.62
C PHE A 79 26.26 -6.42 37.34
N LEU A 80 27.28 -6.10 36.54
CA LEU A 80 27.62 -6.87 35.34
C LEU A 80 28.05 -8.29 35.70
N PHE A 81 28.81 -8.47 36.79
CA PHE A 81 29.21 -9.79 37.27
C PHE A 81 28.00 -10.68 37.64
N HIS A 82 27.04 -10.16 38.41
CA HIS A 82 25.85 -10.91 38.80
C HIS A 82 24.89 -11.16 37.63
N ASP A 83 24.74 -10.21 36.69
CA ASP A 83 23.95 -10.40 35.48
C ASP A 83 24.53 -11.48 34.55
N LEU A 84 25.87 -11.59 34.47
CA LEU A 84 26.57 -12.64 33.72
C LEU A 84 26.61 -13.99 34.46
N GLN A 85 26.44 -14.01 35.79
CA GLN A 85 26.20 -15.23 36.57
C GLN A 85 24.75 -15.75 36.44
N GLY A 86 23.80 -14.88 36.06
CA GLY A 86 22.37 -15.17 35.97
C GLY A 86 21.96 -16.27 34.97
N TYR A 87 22.88 -16.79 34.15
CA TYR A 87 22.60 -17.89 33.23
C TYR A 87 22.56 -19.29 33.87
N CYS A 88 22.92 -19.45 35.15
CA CYS A 88 22.95 -20.77 35.79
C CYS A 88 22.02 -20.96 37.01
N THR A 89 21.14 -20.01 37.39
CA THR A 89 20.31 -20.24 38.59
C THR A 89 18.96 -19.50 38.66
N THR A 90 18.18 -19.44 37.58
CA THR A 90 16.75 -19.08 37.68
C THR A 90 15.92 -19.82 36.62
N ARG A 91 15.40 -21.01 36.92
CA ARG A 91 14.47 -21.72 36.03
C ARG A 91 13.12 -22.12 36.64
N GLN A 92 12.92 -21.92 37.94
CA GLN A 92 11.64 -22.30 38.58
C GLN A 92 10.76 -21.10 38.94
N VAL A 93 11.33 -19.96 39.33
CA VAL A 93 10.52 -18.81 39.80
C VAL A 93 9.92 -17.95 38.67
N GLU A 94 10.51 -17.95 37.46
CA GLU A 94 9.99 -17.17 36.32
C GLU A 94 8.85 -17.87 35.55
N GLN A 95 8.88 -19.21 35.45
CA GLN A 95 7.88 -19.96 34.68
C GLN A 95 6.50 -19.91 35.33
N ASP A 96 6.43 -19.91 36.67
CA ASP A 96 5.17 -19.82 37.40
C ASP A 96 4.49 -18.46 37.17
N LYS A 97 5.24 -17.36 37.25
CA LYS A 97 4.73 -16.00 36.95
C LYS A 97 4.23 -15.86 35.51
N LEU A 98 4.89 -16.53 34.56
CA LEU A 98 4.44 -16.54 33.15
C LEU A 98 3.17 -17.35 32.96
N ASN A 99 3.02 -18.47 33.69
CA ASN A 99 1.81 -19.27 33.66
C ASN A 99 0.63 -18.50 34.30
N ASP A 100 0.87 -17.76 35.38
CA ASP A 100 -0.11 -16.87 36.02
C ASP A 100 -0.62 -15.82 35.03
N LEU A 101 0.27 -15.17 34.29
CA LEU A 101 -0.10 -14.20 33.25
C LEU A 101 -0.98 -14.81 32.16
N ILE A 102 -0.71 -16.05 31.73
CA ILE A 102 -1.54 -16.75 30.74
C ILE A 102 -2.94 -16.97 31.31
N GLN A 103 -3.05 -17.43 32.56
CA GLN A 103 -4.35 -17.68 33.19
C GLN A 103 -5.13 -16.39 33.39
N ASP A 104 -4.46 -15.30 33.79
CA ASP A 104 -5.09 -13.99 33.95
C ASP A 104 -5.63 -13.46 32.62
N LEU A 105 -4.86 -13.56 31.53
CA LEU A 105 -5.33 -13.19 30.19
C LEU A 105 -6.52 -14.04 29.75
N LYS A 106 -6.47 -15.36 29.98
CA LYS A 106 -7.61 -16.26 29.68
C LYS A 106 -8.84 -15.87 30.49
N TYR A 107 -8.67 -15.56 31.77
CA TYR A 107 -9.75 -15.11 32.65
C TYR A 107 -10.40 -13.81 32.15
N VAL A 108 -9.59 -12.83 31.74
CA VAL A 108 -10.07 -11.56 31.17
C VAL A 108 -10.93 -11.81 29.94
N TYR A 109 -10.47 -12.62 28.98
CA TYR A 109 -11.19 -12.86 27.72
C TYR A 109 -12.43 -13.74 27.89
N LEU A 110 -12.45 -14.63 28.89
CA LEU A 110 -13.63 -15.44 29.21
C LEU A 110 -14.60 -14.73 30.15
N SER A 111 -14.24 -13.58 30.72
CA SER A 111 -15.13 -12.80 31.58
C SER A 111 -16.38 -12.31 30.84
N SER A 112 -17.48 -12.14 31.56
CA SER A 112 -18.70 -11.56 30.96
C SER A 112 -18.48 -10.12 30.49
N ALA A 113 -17.55 -9.37 31.09
CA ALA A 113 -17.26 -7.99 30.73
C ALA A 113 -16.58 -7.87 29.35
N PHE A 114 -15.78 -8.88 28.97
CA PHE A 114 -15.17 -8.92 27.64
C PHE A 114 -16.12 -9.51 26.58
N GLN A 115 -16.85 -10.58 26.95
CA GLN A 115 -17.75 -11.29 26.03
C GLN A 115 -19.04 -10.53 25.70
N LYS A 116 -19.56 -9.75 26.65
CA LYS A 116 -20.78 -8.95 26.48
C LYS A 116 -20.46 -7.48 26.55
N TYR A 117 -20.80 -6.73 25.51
CA TYR A 117 -20.58 -5.29 25.46
C TYR A 117 -21.78 -4.56 24.84
N HIS A 118 -21.91 -3.28 25.14
CA HIS A 118 -22.96 -2.40 24.61
C HIS A 118 -22.46 -1.67 23.36
N PRO A 119 -22.87 -2.04 22.13
CA PRO A 119 -22.32 -1.43 20.91
C PRO A 119 -22.69 0.04 20.72
N LEU A 120 -23.81 0.48 21.31
CA LEU A 120 -24.33 1.85 21.21
C LEU A 120 -24.24 2.63 22.53
N GLY A 121 -23.46 2.13 23.50
CA GLY A 121 -23.41 2.70 24.85
C GLY A 121 -24.41 2.07 25.81
N SER A 122 -24.20 2.28 27.11
CA SER A 122 -24.96 1.62 28.19
C SER A 122 -26.41 2.09 28.31
N ASP A 123 -26.74 3.25 27.75
CA ASP A 123 -28.10 3.83 27.80
C ASP A 123 -29.09 3.18 26.83
N ILE A 124 -28.61 2.43 25.83
CA ILE A 124 -29.44 1.69 24.89
C ILE A 124 -29.43 0.21 25.29
N ASP A 125 -30.61 -0.38 25.48
CA ASP A 125 -30.82 -1.77 25.92
C ASP A 125 -30.53 -2.78 24.80
N ILE A 126 -29.30 -2.73 24.27
CA ILE A 126 -28.75 -3.69 23.32
C ILE A 126 -27.42 -4.19 23.87
N ILE A 127 -27.39 -5.49 24.18
CA ILE A 127 -26.20 -6.20 24.61
C ILE A 127 -25.76 -7.11 23.47
N PHE A 128 -24.54 -6.91 22.98
CA PHE A 128 -23.93 -7.80 22.00
C PHE A 128 -23.09 -8.85 22.74
N ASP A 129 -23.48 -10.10 22.60
CA ASP A 129 -22.80 -11.25 23.19
C ASP A 129 -22.00 -12.01 22.11
N LEU A 130 -20.68 -12.07 22.26
CA LEU A 130 -19.77 -12.77 21.34
C LEU A 130 -20.06 -14.27 21.20
N GLY A 131 -20.74 -14.88 22.17
CA GLY A 131 -21.12 -16.30 22.13
C GLY A 131 -22.36 -16.56 21.27
N THR A 132 -23.36 -15.68 21.35
CA THR A 132 -24.70 -15.91 20.77
C THR A 132 -25.00 -15.02 19.57
N ALA A 133 -24.57 -13.76 19.59
CA ALA A 133 -24.84 -12.78 18.53
C ALA A 133 -23.78 -12.78 17.42
N TYR A 134 -22.59 -13.34 17.66
CA TYR A 134 -21.55 -13.42 16.63
C TYR A 134 -21.96 -14.29 15.44
N THR A 135 -21.69 -13.78 14.25
CA THR A 135 -21.89 -14.48 12.98
C THR A 135 -20.57 -14.51 12.23
N ASP A 136 -20.25 -15.62 11.57
CA ASP A 136 -18.99 -15.74 10.84
C ASP A 136 -18.88 -14.68 9.75
N VAL A 137 -17.69 -14.07 9.72
CA VAL A 137 -17.37 -12.95 8.83
C VAL A 137 -16.81 -13.49 7.52
N LEU A 138 -17.29 -12.94 6.41
CA LEU A 138 -16.70 -13.17 5.10
C LEU A 138 -15.37 -12.41 5.01
N LEU A 139 -14.26 -13.09 4.71
CA LEU A 139 -12.96 -12.45 4.53
C LEU A 139 -12.48 -12.60 3.08
N TRP A 140 -11.77 -11.60 2.57
CA TRP A 140 -11.13 -11.63 1.25
C TRP A 140 -9.64 -11.41 1.38
N LYS A 141 -8.83 -12.34 0.89
CA LYS A 141 -7.37 -12.17 0.77
C LYS A 141 -7.08 -11.09 -0.27
N LYS A 142 -6.20 -10.16 0.06
CA LYS A 142 -5.73 -9.11 -0.85
C LYS A 142 -4.22 -9.12 -1.00
N ASP A 143 -3.78 -8.59 -2.13
CA ASP A 143 -2.38 -8.24 -2.35
C ASP A 143 -2.09 -6.78 -1.95
N ILE A 144 -0.81 -6.42 -2.06
CA ILE A 144 -0.32 -5.06 -1.83
C ILE A 144 -0.91 -4.05 -2.81
N HIS A 145 -1.42 -4.49 -3.96
CA HIS A 145 -2.05 -3.66 -5.00
C HIS A 145 -3.56 -3.51 -4.84
N ASN A 146 -4.14 -3.98 -3.73
CA ASN A 146 -5.59 -3.89 -3.45
C ASN A 146 -6.48 -4.77 -4.33
N SER A 147 -5.91 -5.80 -4.94
CA SER A 147 -6.64 -6.80 -5.69
C SER A 147 -7.06 -7.96 -4.79
N ARG A 148 -8.34 -8.35 -4.85
CA ARG A 148 -8.86 -9.54 -4.15
C ARG A 148 -8.35 -10.81 -4.85
N LYS A 149 -7.62 -11.66 -4.11
CA LYS A 149 -7.03 -12.92 -4.62
C LYS A 149 -7.87 -14.15 -4.31
N GLY A 150 -8.74 -14.08 -3.31
CA GLY A 150 -9.59 -15.21 -2.93
C GLY A 150 -10.36 -14.96 -1.64
N GLN A 151 -11.33 -15.82 -1.35
CA GLN A 151 -12.11 -15.78 -0.13
C GLN A 151 -11.43 -16.59 0.97
N LEU A 152 -11.47 -16.09 2.21
CA LEU A 152 -10.94 -16.73 3.41
C LEU A 152 -12.05 -16.91 4.45
N THR A 153 -11.91 -17.94 5.27
CA THR A 153 -12.63 -18.04 6.55
C THR A 153 -11.70 -17.65 7.68
N LEU A 154 -12.25 -17.36 8.87
CA LEU A 154 -11.42 -17.04 10.04
C LEU A 154 -10.42 -18.16 10.38
N ASN A 155 -10.83 -19.43 10.26
CA ASN A 155 -9.94 -20.56 10.55
C ASN A 155 -8.77 -20.62 9.57
N VAL A 156 -9.06 -20.47 8.26
CA VAL A 156 -8.01 -20.45 7.22
C VAL A 156 -7.08 -19.26 7.39
N LEU A 157 -7.60 -18.07 7.74
CA LEU A 157 -6.77 -16.89 8.04
C LEU A 157 -5.78 -17.17 9.17
N LEU A 158 -6.23 -17.84 10.24
CA LEU A 158 -5.38 -18.16 11.39
C LEU A 158 -4.37 -19.29 11.09
N GLU A 159 -4.71 -20.23 10.21
CA GLU A 159 -3.78 -21.29 9.76
C GLU A 159 -2.69 -20.76 8.81
N GLU A 160 -3.05 -19.84 7.90
CA GLU A 160 -2.13 -19.19 6.95
C GLU A 160 -1.47 -17.91 7.50
N LEU A 161 -1.54 -17.65 8.81
CA LEU A 161 -1.16 -16.37 9.38
C LEU A 161 0.31 -16.00 9.05
N GLN A 162 0.49 -14.87 8.36
CA GLN A 162 1.80 -14.26 8.11
C GLN A 162 1.93 -12.96 8.91
N ASN A 163 3.16 -12.56 9.20
CA ASN A 163 3.44 -11.49 10.16
C ASN A 163 4.22 -10.34 9.50
N PRO A 164 3.73 -9.09 9.52
CA PRO A 164 2.44 -8.62 10.07
C PRO A 164 1.22 -9.02 9.23
N CYS A 165 0.10 -9.30 9.91
CA CYS A 165 -1.21 -9.51 9.29
C CYS A 165 -2.05 -8.24 9.44
N ILE A 166 -2.65 -7.77 8.34
CA ILE A 166 -3.50 -6.56 8.32
C ILE A 166 -4.92 -6.97 7.96
N ILE A 167 -5.87 -6.59 8.80
CA ILE A 167 -7.31 -6.75 8.58
C ILE A 167 -7.90 -5.36 8.30
N GLU A 168 -8.33 -5.14 7.06
CA GLU A 168 -9.04 -3.92 6.66
C GLU A 168 -10.54 -4.13 6.54
N GLY A 169 -11.27 -3.02 6.53
CA GLY A 169 -12.70 -2.99 6.25
C GLY A 169 -13.27 -1.62 6.56
N GLU A 170 -14.41 -1.29 5.97
CA GLU A 170 -15.10 -0.02 6.22
C GLU A 170 -15.50 0.14 7.69
N ALA A 171 -15.89 1.37 8.06
CA ALA A 171 -16.38 1.65 9.40
C ALA A 171 -17.58 0.76 9.77
N GLY A 172 -17.59 0.21 10.99
CA GLY A 172 -18.68 -0.62 11.48
C GLY A 172 -18.77 -2.05 10.91
N LYS A 173 -17.81 -2.51 10.07
CA LYS A 173 -17.77 -3.88 9.52
C LYS A 173 -17.51 -5.00 10.55
N GLY A 174 -17.17 -4.67 11.79
CA GLY A 174 -16.96 -5.66 12.86
C GLY A 174 -15.50 -6.06 13.10
N LYS A 175 -14.52 -5.24 12.70
CA LYS A 175 -13.08 -5.48 12.93
C LYS A 175 -12.74 -5.74 14.40
N THR A 176 -13.15 -4.83 15.29
CA THR A 176 -13.00 -5.00 16.75
C THR A 176 -13.63 -6.30 17.24
N THR A 177 -14.84 -6.61 16.77
CA THR A 177 -15.57 -7.84 17.13
C THR A 177 -14.83 -9.10 16.68
N LEU A 178 -14.20 -9.07 15.50
CA LEU A 178 -13.37 -10.16 14.98
C LEU A 178 -12.12 -10.38 15.84
N LEU A 179 -11.41 -9.30 16.21
CA LEU A 179 -10.23 -9.40 17.09
C LEU A 179 -10.62 -9.93 18.48
N LYS A 180 -11.70 -9.41 19.08
CA LYS A 180 -12.22 -9.95 20.35
C LYS A 180 -12.60 -11.42 20.23
N ARG A 181 -13.19 -11.84 19.10
CA ARG A 181 -13.50 -13.26 18.84
C ARG A 181 -12.24 -14.12 18.80
N ILE A 182 -11.15 -13.65 18.17
CA ILE A 182 -9.85 -14.36 18.16
C ILE A 182 -9.32 -14.54 19.58
N ALA A 183 -9.37 -13.49 20.42
CA ALA A 183 -8.96 -13.58 21.82
C ALA A 183 -9.77 -14.63 22.62
N VAL A 184 -11.09 -14.66 22.44
CA VAL A 184 -11.97 -15.66 23.07
C VAL A 184 -11.69 -17.08 22.56
N LEU A 185 -11.44 -17.26 21.25
CA LEU A 185 -11.10 -18.56 20.66
C LEU A 185 -9.77 -19.11 21.20
N TRP A 186 -8.78 -18.23 21.41
CA TRP A 186 -7.53 -18.59 22.09
C TRP A 186 -7.79 -18.97 23.56
N ALA A 187 -8.54 -18.15 24.30
CA ALA A 187 -8.75 -18.38 25.73
C ALA A 187 -9.56 -19.65 26.02
N SER A 188 -10.48 -20.02 25.12
CA SER A 188 -11.29 -21.24 25.22
C SER A 188 -10.64 -22.49 24.63
N ASP A 189 -9.41 -22.40 24.11
CA ASP A 189 -8.65 -23.49 23.48
C ASP A 189 -9.39 -24.18 22.30
N ASN A 190 -10.37 -23.49 21.71
CA ASN A 190 -11.28 -24.00 20.66
C ASN A 190 -10.73 -23.87 19.23
N CYS A 191 -9.51 -23.34 19.05
CA CYS A 191 -8.87 -23.18 17.75
C CYS A 191 -7.48 -23.82 17.73
N SER A 192 -7.26 -24.79 16.84
CA SER A 192 -5.98 -25.51 16.69
C SER A 192 -4.82 -24.59 16.27
N ALA A 193 -5.08 -23.63 15.38
CA ALA A 193 -4.07 -22.69 14.88
C ALA A 193 -3.49 -21.82 16.00
N LEU A 194 -4.33 -21.41 16.96
CA LEU A 194 -3.95 -20.56 18.09
C LEU A 194 -3.19 -21.32 19.19
N LYS A 195 -3.17 -22.67 19.19
CA LYS A 195 -2.44 -23.47 20.19
C LYS A 195 -0.92 -23.27 20.15
N LYS A 196 -0.38 -22.79 19.02
CA LYS A 196 1.04 -22.46 18.88
C LYS A 196 1.42 -21.16 19.59
N ILE A 197 0.42 -20.36 19.96
CA ILE A 197 0.56 -19.02 20.54
C ILE A 197 0.38 -19.13 22.05
N GLN A 198 1.40 -18.72 22.79
CA GLN A 198 1.42 -18.80 24.25
C GLN A 198 0.78 -17.57 24.90
N PHE A 199 0.90 -16.39 24.30
CA PHE A 199 0.34 -15.15 24.84
C PHE A 199 -0.45 -14.41 23.76
N VAL A 200 -1.65 -13.95 24.10
CA VAL A 200 -2.46 -13.07 23.25
C VAL A 200 -2.76 -11.78 24.01
N PHE A 201 -2.38 -10.65 23.43
CA PHE A 201 -2.65 -9.32 23.99
C PHE A 201 -3.57 -8.54 23.06
N PHE A 202 -4.83 -8.33 23.48
CA PHE A 202 -5.78 -7.43 22.82
C PHE A 202 -5.57 -5.98 23.26
N ILE A 203 -5.16 -5.11 22.34
CA ILE A 203 -4.83 -3.71 22.61
C ILE A 203 -5.67 -2.80 21.74
N SER A 204 -6.42 -1.88 22.37
CA SER A 204 -7.07 -0.76 21.71
C SER A 204 -6.07 0.36 21.52
N LEU A 205 -5.77 0.69 20.25
CA LEU A 205 -4.75 1.68 19.89
C LEU A 205 -5.17 3.12 20.25
N THR A 206 -6.47 3.40 20.28
CA THR A 206 -7.07 4.69 20.63
C THR A 206 -6.64 5.20 22.01
N SER A 207 -6.41 4.29 22.97
CA SER A 207 -6.03 4.64 24.34
C SER A 207 -4.63 4.22 24.73
N THR A 208 -3.72 4.08 23.76
CA THR A 208 -2.31 3.81 24.01
C THR A 208 -1.63 5.05 24.60
N ARG A 209 -0.83 4.85 25.66
CA ARG A 209 0.00 5.89 26.28
C ARG A 209 1.28 5.23 26.82
N GLY A 210 2.43 5.86 26.60
CA GLY A 210 3.71 5.37 27.11
C GLY A 210 4.31 4.28 26.22
N GLY A 211 4.66 3.13 26.79
CA GLY A 211 5.22 1.98 26.08
C GLY A 211 4.26 0.79 26.00
N ILE A 212 4.74 -0.33 25.44
CA ILE A 212 3.95 -1.56 25.30
C ILE A 212 3.54 -2.09 26.68
N TYR A 213 4.47 -2.10 27.65
CA TYR A 213 4.21 -2.58 29.00
C TYR A 213 3.13 -1.77 29.71
N GLU A 214 3.25 -0.44 29.70
CA GLU A 214 2.26 0.45 30.33
C GLU A 214 0.88 0.27 29.69
N THR A 215 0.83 0.19 28.35
CA THR A 215 -0.42 -0.04 27.62
C THR A 215 -1.08 -1.37 27.99
N VAL A 216 -0.30 -2.46 28.09
CA VAL A 216 -0.82 -3.78 28.49
C VAL A 216 -1.32 -3.75 29.92
N CYS A 217 -0.60 -3.09 30.82
CA CYS A 217 -1.02 -2.98 32.22
C CYS A 217 -2.31 -2.18 32.34
N ASP A 218 -2.43 -1.04 31.65
CA ASP A 218 -3.58 -0.15 31.73
C ASP A 218 -4.85 -0.75 31.11
N GLN A 219 -4.72 -1.61 30.10
CA GLN A 219 -5.87 -2.14 29.35
C GLN A 219 -6.27 -3.56 29.71
N LEU A 220 -5.31 -4.41 30.11
CA LEU A 220 -5.53 -5.85 30.29
C LEU A 220 -5.24 -6.34 31.71
N LEU A 221 -4.36 -5.66 32.45
CA LEU A 221 -3.94 -6.09 33.79
C LEU A 221 -4.41 -5.07 34.84
N PHE A 222 -4.14 -5.33 36.12
CA PHE A 222 -4.32 -4.34 37.18
C PHE A 222 -3.06 -3.46 37.29
N GLU A 223 -3.19 -2.18 37.70
CA GLU A 223 -2.11 -1.17 37.73
C GLU A 223 -0.79 -1.60 38.45
N GLN A 224 -0.80 -2.69 39.23
CA GLN A 224 0.38 -3.23 39.92
C GLN A 224 0.57 -4.73 39.65
N TYR A 225 0.85 -5.11 38.40
CA TYR A 225 1.17 -6.50 38.06
C TYR A 225 2.56 -6.91 38.60
N PRO A 226 2.77 -8.15 39.09
CA PRO A 226 4.01 -8.58 39.74
C PRO A 226 5.25 -8.73 38.81
N ILE A 227 5.10 -8.47 37.52
CA ILE A 227 6.19 -8.52 36.53
C ILE A 227 6.63 -7.09 36.24
N CYS A 228 7.91 -6.76 36.44
CA CYS A 228 8.39 -5.41 36.11
C CYS A 228 8.56 -5.22 34.59
N LYS A 229 8.59 -3.96 34.13
CA LYS A 229 8.75 -3.61 32.70
C LYS A 229 9.91 -4.34 32.02
N GLN A 230 11.07 -4.42 32.68
CA GLN A 230 12.26 -5.05 32.11
C GLN A 230 12.05 -6.55 31.87
N ASP A 231 11.45 -7.25 32.84
CA ASP A 231 11.19 -8.68 32.74
C ASP A 231 10.10 -8.99 31.69
N PHE A 232 9.08 -8.13 31.61
CA PHE A 232 8.06 -8.23 30.57
C PHE A 232 8.65 -8.06 29.16
N MET A 233 9.51 -7.06 28.96
CA MET A 233 10.17 -6.86 27.66
C MET A 233 11.13 -8.00 27.32
N LYS A 234 11.88 -8.54 28.31
CA LYS A 234 12.69 -9.75 28.12
C LYS A 234 11.83 -10.96 27.72
N MET A 235 10.67 -11.15 28.35
CA MET A 235 9.71 -12.20 27.99
C MET A 235 9.24 -12.04 26.54
N LEU A 236 8.81 -10.85 26.12
CA LEU A 236 8.35 -10.59 24.75
C LEU A 236 9.41 -10.98 23.72
N LEU A 237 10.66 -10.56 23.95
CA LEU A 237 11.79 -10.86 23.05
C LEU A 237 12.21 -12.33 23.08
N ALA A 238 12.07 -13.01 24.22
CA ALA A 238 12.39 -14.42 24.36
C ALA A 238 11.35 -15.32 23.65
N GLN A 239 10.07 -14.97 23.73
CA GLN A 239 8.96 -15.79 23.21
C GLN A 239 8.68 -15.57 21.71
N ARG A 240 9.13 -14.44 21.12
CA ARG A 240 9.06 -14.14 19.68
C ARG A 240 7.66 -14.43 19.10
N GLN A 241 7.56 -15.34 18.13
CA GLN A 241 6.33 -15.69 17.41
C GLN A 241 5.26 -16.38 18.28
N ARG A 242 5.60 -16.80 19.50
CA ARG A 242 4.63 -17.34 20.47
C ARG A 242 3.80 -16.26 21.16
N VAL A 243 4.08 -14.99 20.89
CA VAL A 243 3.28 -13.85 21.36
C VAL A 243 2.49 -13.29 20.18
N LEU A 244 1.20 -13.07 20.37
CA LEU A 244 0.30 -12.43 19.42
C LEU A 244 -0.26 -11.13 19.99
N PHE A 245 -0.05 -10.03 19.27
CA PHE A 245 -0.72 -8.76 19.52
C PHE A 245 -1.91 -8.60 18.58
N LEU A 246 -3.09 -8.36 19.14
CA LEU A 246 -4.30 -7.98 18.41
C LEU A 246 -4.47 -6.47 18.59
N LEU A 247 -4.06 -5.70 17.59
CA LEU A 247 -4.06 -4.24 17.64
C LEU A 247 -5.32 -3.69 16.96
N ASP A 248 -6.22 -3.11 17.73
CA ASP A 248 -7.52 -2.62 17.27
C ASP A 248 -7.52 -1.10 17.08
N GLY A 249 -7.92 -0.65 15.88
CA GLY A 249 -8.14 0.77 15.57
C GLY A 249 -6.88 1.54 15.18
N TYR A 250 -6.09 1.05 14.22
CA TYR A 250 -4.89 1.77 13.75
C TYR A 250 -5.23 3.13 13.14
N ASP A 251 -6.43 3.30 12.57
CA ASP A 251 -6.93 4.59 12.08
C ASP A 251 -7.24 5.61 13.20
N GLU A 252 -7.16 5.19 14.46
CA GLU A 252 -7.33 6.02 15.67
C GLU A 252 -6.01 6.15 16.46
N PHE A 253 -4.92 5.57 15.94
CA PHE A 253 -3.64 5.53 16.60
C PHE A 253 -2.81 6.78 16.30
N ASN A 254 -2.26 7.39 17.36
CA ASN A 254 -1.21 8.39 17.22
C ASN A 254 0.15 7.76 17.56
N PRO A 255 1.06 7.58 16.58
CA PRO A 255 2.38 6.98 16.80
C PRO A 255 3.22 7.66 17.88
N GLN A 256 3.00 8.95 18.15
CA GLN A 256 3.72 9.68 19.20
C GLN A 256 3.35 9.21 20.61
N ASN A 257 2.14 8.67 20.80
CA ASN A 257 1.68 8.22 22.11
C ASN A 257 2.35 6.91 22.54
N CYS A 258 2.73 6.05 21.59
CA CYS A 258 3.45 4.80 21.85
C CYS A 258 4.34 4.40 20.66
N PRO A 259 5.56 4.97 20.56
CA PRO A 259 6.48 4.67 19.46
C PRO A 259 6.88 3.20 19.36
N GLU A 260 6.87 2.47 20.49
CA GLU A 260 7.21 1.05 20.54
C GLU A 260 6.22 0.18 19.75
N ILE A 261 4.92 0.48 19.81
CA ILE A 261 3.89 -0.23 19.04
C ILE A 261 4.03 0.07 17.55
N GLU A 262 4.30 1.33 17.19
CA GLU A 262 4.57 1.71 15.80
C GLU A 262 5.78 0.96 15.23
N ALA A 263 6.87 0.88 16.01
CA ALA A 263 8.06 0.12 15.65
C ALA A 263 7.77 -1.39 15.54
N MET A 264 6.89 -1.94 16.38
CA MET A 264 6.48 -3.34 16.27
C MET A 264 5.72 -3.62 14.96
N ILE A 265 4.98 -2.64 14.44
CA ILE A 265 4.26 -2.75 13.16
C ILE A 265 5.23 -2.59 11.98
N LYS A 266 6.02 -1.50 11.94
CA LYS A 266 6.85 -1.12 10.79
C LYS A 266 8.24 -1.77 10.79
N GLU A 267 8.80 -2.01 11.95
CA GLU A 267 10.14 -2.56 12.17
C GLU A 267 10.08 -3.95 12.84
N ASN A 268 9.06 -4.74 12.49
CA ASN A 268 8.76 -6.03 13.11
C ASN A 268 9.95 -7.01 13.16
N HIS A 269 10.95 -6.87 12.29
CA HIS A 269 12.20 -7.64 12.34
C HIS A 269 12.94 -7.52 13.69
N LYS A 270 12.74 -6.41 14.43
CA LYS A 270 13.30 -6.16 15.76
C LYS A 270 12.58 -6.94 16.87
N PHE A 271 11.26 -7.08 16.77
CA PHE A 271 10.41 -7.69 17.80
C PHE A 271 10.17 -9.19 17.56
N LYS A 272 9.97 -9.59 16.30
CA LYS A 272 9.64 -10.96 15.87
C LYS A 272 8.38 -11.54 16.54
N ASN A 273 7.55 -10.69 17.15
CA ASN A 273 6.25 -11.07 17.71
C ASN A 273 5.19 -11.07 16.60
N THR A 274 4.19 -11.94 16.72
CA THR A 274 3.10 -12.02 15.74
C THR A 274 2.13 -10.87 15.96
N VAL A 275 1.74 -10.15 14.91
CA VAL A 275 0.81 -9.00 15.03
C VAL A 275 -0.33 -9.13 14.03
N ILE A 276 -1.56 -8.96 14.50
CA ILE A 276 -2.76 -8.73 13.69
C ILE A 276 -3.24 -7.30 13.94
N ILE A 277 -3.32 -6.50 12.88
CA ILE A 277 -3.65 -5.08 12.94
C ILE A 277 -5.00 -4.87 12.26
N ALA A 278 -5.96 -4.26 12.96
CA ALA A 278 -7.21 -3.83 12.38
C ALA A 278 -7.18 -2.34 12.03
N THR A 279 -7.55 -1.99 10.79
CA THR A 279 -7.63 -0.61 10.31
C THR A 279 -8.83 -0.40 9.38
N ARG A 280 -9.27 0.85 9.22
CA ARG A 280 -10.21 1.19 8.15
C ARG A 280 -9.55 1.14 6.77
N THR A 281 -10.35 0.83 5.74
CA THR A 281 -9.92 0.82 4.33
C THR A 281 -9.31 2.16 3.92
N GLU A 282 -9.88 3.28 4.40
CA GLU A 282 -9.36 4.63 4.12
C GLU A 282 -7.93 4.84 4.67
N SER A 283 -7.58 4.19 5.77
CA SER A 283 -6.30 4.38 6.49
C SER A 283 -5.26 3.29 6.25
N ILE A 284 -5.58 2.22 5.48
CA ILE A 284 -4.67 1.09 5.27
C ILE A 284 -3.36 1.51 4.58
N HIS A 285 -3.39 2.52 3.71
CA HIS A 285 -2.23 2.96 2.92
C HIS A 285 -1.00 3.27 3.80
N LYS A 286 -1.20 3.68 5.05
CA LYS A 286 -0.15 3.97 6.05
C LYS A 286 0.65 2.73 6.45
N ILE A 287 0.05 1.53 6.36
CA ILE A 287 0.65 0.27 6.79
C ILE A 287 0.68 -0.82 5.73
N ARG A 288 0.02 -0.62 4.57
CA ARG A 288 -0.18 -1.63 3.54
C ARG A 288 1.11 -2.31 3.09
N GLN A 289 2.17 -1.53 2.88
CA GLN A 289 3.47 -2.01 2.42
C GLN A 289 4.19 -2.93 3.41
N PHE A 290 3.82 -2.89 4.69
CA PHE A 290 4.41 -3.74 5.73
C PHE A 290 3.61 -5.03 5.93
N GLY A 291 2.42 -5.16 5.34
CA GLY A 291 1.56 -6.34 5.50
C GLY A 291 2.05 -7.52 4.67
N SER A 292 2.40 -8.63 5.32
CA SER A 292 2.69 -9.89 4.63
C SER A 292 1.40 -10.63 4.25
N LEU A 293 0.36 -10.53 5.08
CA LEU A 293 -0.99 -11.02 4.79
C LEU A 293 -1.99 -9.88 4.97
N ILE A 294 -2.77 -9.58 3.93
CA ILE A 294 -3.81 -8.56 3.96
C ILE A 294 -5.16 -9.23 3.74
N ALA A 295 -6.12 -8.99 4.64
CA ALA A 295 -7.47 -9.50 4.54
C ALA A 295 -8.49 -8.36 4.66
N GLU A 296 -9.48 -8.32 3.77
CA GLU A 296 -10.62 -7.41 3.82
C GLU A 296 -11.83 -8.11 4.45
N ILE A 297 -12.49 -7.45 5.40
CA ILE A 297 -13.81 -7.87 5.88
C ILE A 297 -14.87 -7.52 4.83
N GLY A 298 -15.50 -8.56 4.29
CA GLY A 298 -16.60 -8.45 3.33
C GLY A 298 -17.94 -8.05 3.94
N ASP A 299 -18.94 -7.96 3.07
CA ASP A 299 -20.31 -7.63 3.46
C ASP A 299 -20.96 -8.71 4.35
N LEU A 300 -21.78 -8.25 5.30
CA LEU A 300 -22.65 -9.13 6.08
C LEU A 300 -23.67 -9.79 5.14
N SER A 301 -23.74 -11.12 5.17
CA SER A 301 -24.73 -11.86 4.39
C SER A 301 -26.15 -11.59 4.88
N GLU A 302 -27.14 -11.73 3.98
CA GLU A 302 -28.55 -11.51 4.34
C GLU A 302 -29.00 -12.45 5.47
N ASP A 303 -28.49 -13.69 5.50
CA ASP A 303 -28.79 -14.65 6.55
C ASP A 303 -28.16 -14.28 7.89
N SER A 304 -26.90 -13.82 7.88
CA SER A 304 -26.23 -13.32 9.09
C SER A 304 -26.90 -12.06 9.62
N CYS A 305 -27.35 -11.16 8.75
CA CYS A 305 -28.14 -9.98 9.11
C CYS A 305 -29.45 -10.38 9.79
N LYS A 306 -30.21 -11.30 9.21
CA LYS A 306 -31.45 -11.84 9.82
C LYS A 306 -31.19 -12.47 11.18
N LYS A 307 -30.10 -13.24 11.30
CA LYS A 307 -29.70 -13.88 12.57
C LYS A 307 -29.34 -12.83 13.62
N LEU A 308 -28.58 -11.81 13.25
CA LEU A 308 -28.21 -10.71 14.14
C LEU A 308 -29.46 -9.96 14.65
N ILE A 309 -30.40 -9.61 13.77
CA ILE A 309 -31.64 -8.92 14.14
C ILE A 309 -32.45 -9.77 15.15
N ARG A 310 -32.61 -11.07 14.89
CA ARG A 310 -33.37 -11.97 15.77
C ARG A 310 -32.70 -12.20 17.13
N ASN A 311 -31.37 -12.15 17.18
CA ASN A 311 -30.63 -12.34 18.42
C ASN A 311 -30.62 -11.08 19.30
N VAL A 312 -30.79 -9.90 18.70
CA VAL A 312 -30.79 -8.61 19.40
C VAL A 312 -32.20 -8.15 19.78
N LEU A 313 -33.19 -8.34 18.91
CA LEU A 313 -34.57 -7.88 19.13
C LEU A 313 -35.50 -8.98 19.61
N THR A 314 -36.56 -8.59 20.31
CA THR A 314 -37.70 -9.48 20.59
C THR A 314 -38.40 -9.87 19.28
N SER A 315 -39.00 -11.07 19.23
CA SER A 315 -39.59 -11.64 18.00
C SER A 315 -40.50 -10.66 17.24
N LYS A 316 -41.35 -9.91 17.95
CA LYS A 316 -42.29 -8.96 17.32
C LYS A 316 -41.57 -7.78 16.65
N LEU A 317 -40.55 -7.22 17.28
CA LEU A 317 -39.78 -6.08 16.73
C LEU A 317 -38.87 -6.56 15.59
N ALA A 318 -38.27 -7.74 15.74
CA ALA A 318 -37.49 -8.39 14.70
C ALA A 318 -38.31 -8.60 13.42
N ASP A 319 -39.51 -9.15 13.53
CA ASP A 319 -40.39 -9.38 12.36
C ASP A 319 -40.82 -8.06 11.69
N GLY A 320 -41.04 -7.00 12.47
CA GLY A 320 -41.32 -5.66 11.97
C GLY A 320 -40.17 -5.11 11.10
N LEU A 321 -38.95 -5.14 11.62
CA LEU A 321 -37.76 -4.66 10.90
C LEU A 321 -37.46 -5.52 9.67
N LEU A 322 -37.60 -6.85 9.78
CA LEU A 322 -37.40 -7.76 8.66
C LEU A 322 -38.40 -7.55 7.52
N ASN A 323 -39.62 -7.10 7.82
CA ASN A 323 -40.61 -6.76 6.79
C ASN A 323 -40.26 -5.44 6.09
N GLN A 324 -39.87 -4.40 6.83
CA GLN A 324 -39.39 -3.14 6.23
C GLN A 324 -38.17 -3.38 5.31
N LEU A 325 -37.25 -4.26 5.72
CA LEU A 325 -36.10 -4.63 4.89
C LEU A 325 -36.55 -5.30 3.58
N LYS A 326 -37.63 -6.09 3.56
CA LYS A 326 -38.11 -6.68 2.30
C LYS A 326 -38.53 -5.60 1.31
N GLU A 327 -39.16 -4.54 1.80
CA GLU A 327 -39.75 -3.46 0.99
C GLU A 327 -38.71 -2.44 0.49
N ALA A 328 -37.71 -2.09 1.30
CA ALA A 328 -36.74 -1.04 0.96
C ALA A 328 -35.37 -1.59 0.51
N THR A 329 -35.05 -1.45 -0.78
CA THR A 329 -33.77 -1.91 -1.37
C THR A 329 -32.56 -1.13 -0.88
N SER A 330 -32.68 0.20 -0.67
CA SER A 330 -31.61 1.04 -0.12
C SER A 330 -31.24 0.61 1.31
N MET A 331 -32.25 0.33 2.12
CA MET A 331 -32.08 -0.13 3.51
C MET A 331 -31.37 -1.48 3.56
N LYS A 332 -31.72 -2.44 2.68
CA LYS A 332 -31.00 -3.72 2.55
C LYS A 332 -29.51 -3.54 2.27
N SER A 333 -29.15 -2.53 1.46
CA SER A 333 -27.74 -2.25 1.18
C SER A 333 -26.99 -1.74 2.40
N LEU A 334 -27.61 -0.84 3.19
CA LEU A 334 -27.00 -0.36 4.43
C LEU A 334 -26.82 -1.50 5.45
N MET A 335 -27.76 -2.45 5.51
CA MET A 335 -27.70 -3.59 6.43
C MET A 335 -26.60 -4.63 6.12
N LYS A 336 -25.77 -4.39 5.10
CA LYS A 336 -24.53 -5.15 4.86
C LYS A 336 -23.42 -4.82 5.87
N THR A 337 -23.60 -3.75 6.66
CA THR A 337 -22.66 -3.33 7.70
C THR A 337 -23.27 -3.62 9.08
N PRO A 338 -22.65 -4.49 9.92
CA PRO A 338 -23.20 -4.90 11.21
C PRO A 338 -23.58 -3.74 12.14
N LEU A 339 -22.77 -2.67 12.20
CA LEU A 339 -23.09 -1.49 13.01
C LEU A 339 -24.44 -0.87 12.60
N PHE A 340 -24.72 -0.76 11.31
CA PHE A 340 -25.98 -0.20 10.81
C PHE A 340 -27.17 -1.09 11.12
N VAL A 341 -26.99 -2.42 11.17
CA VAL A 341 -28.01 -3.35 11.65
C VAL A 341 -28.33 -3.08 13.12
N ILE A 342 -27.31 -2.92 13.96
CA ILE A 342 -27.51 -2.62 15.39
C ILE A 342 -28.22 -1.26 15.59
N ILE A 343 -27.85 -0.24 14.81
CA ILE A 343 -28.52 1.06 14.84
C ILE A 343 -29.98 0.94 14.39
N ALA A 344 -30.25 0.21 13.31
CA ALA A 344 -31.61 -0.05 12.85
C ALA A 344 -32.44 -0.81 13.91
N CYS A 345 -31.84 -1.75 14.64
CA CYS A 345 -32.47 -2.40 15.78
C CYS A 345 -32.83 -1.39 16.89
N ALA A 346 -31.92 -0.47 17.22
CA ALA A 346 -32.18 0.58 18.22
C ALA A 346 -33.30 1.53 17.77
N ILE A 347 -33.30 1.95 16.50
CA ILE A 347 -34.37 2.78 15.94
C ILE A 347 -35.69 2.04 15.98
N GLN A 348 -35.73 0.74 15.64
CA GLN A 348 -36.97 -0.07 15.69
C GLN A 348 -37.57 -0.18 17.10
N MET A 349 -36.75 -0.11 18.16
CA MET A 349 -37.23 -0.03 19.54
C MET A 349 -37.91 1.32 19.83
N GLY A 350 -37.51 2.37 19.11
CA GLY A 350 -38.03 3.72 19.24
C GLY A 350 -39.23 4.01 18.33
N GLU A 351 -39.12 3.69 17.05
CA GLU A 351 -40.07 3.98 15.99
C GLU A 351 -40.40 2.73 15.20
N SER A 352 -41.68 2.50 14.94
CA SER A 352 -42.13 1.28 14.28
C SER A 352 -42.01 1.31 12.76
N ASN A 353 -41.66 2.44 12.15
CA ASN A 353 -41.62 2.61 10.69
C ASN A 353 -40.57 3.66 10.28
N PHE A 354 -39.47 3.24 9.67
CA PHE A 354 -38.43 4.12 9.14
C PHE A 354 -37.77 3.49 7.91
N HIS A 355 -37.37 4.30 6.93
CA HIS A 355 -36.80 3.82 5.66
C HIS A 355 -35.57 4.64 5.26
N PRO A 356 -34.42 4.42 5.92
CA PRO A 356 -33.22 5.19 5.65
C PRO A 356 -32.66 4.83 4.26
N SER A 357 -32.48 5.85 3.42
CA SER A 357 -31.83 5.71 2.10
C SER A 357 -30.31 5.84 2.17
N THR A 358 -29.79 6.54 3.18
CA THR A 358 -28.36 6.81 3.38
C THR A 358 -27.93 6.59 4.83
N GLN A 359 -26.63 6.49 5.07
CA GLN A 359 -26.10 6.31 6.43
C GLN A 359 -26.27 7.56 7.29
N THR A 360 -26.20 8.75 6.71
CA THR A 360 -26.44 10.04 7.39
C THR A 360 -27.87 10.10 7.88
N LEU A 361 -28.83 9.65 7.06
CA LEU A 361 -30.23 9.60 7.48
C LEU A 361 -30.40 8.60 8.63
N LEU A 362 -29.80 7.42 8.56
CA LEU A 362 -29.82 6.43 9.65
C LEU A 362 -29.27 7.01 10.96
N PHE A 363 -28.09 7.64 10.92
CA PHE A 363 -27.51 8.29 12.10
C PHE A 363 -28.33 9.48 12.59
N SER A 364 -28.94 10.25 11.68
CA SER A 364 -29.80 11.38 12.07
C SER A 364 -31.06 10.93 12.78
N THR A 365 -31.72 9.88 12.31
CA THR A 365 -32.88 9.29 12.99
C THR A 365 -32.49 8.76 14.37
N LEU A 366 -31.36 8.07 14.49
CA LEU A 366 -30.85 7.63 15.80
C LEU A 366 -30.58 8.83 16.72
N TYR A 367 -29.86 9.83 16.24
CA TYR A 367 -29.49 11.01 17.03
C TYR A 367 -30.73 11.76 17.51
N ASP A 368 -31.68 12.01 16.63
CA ASP A 368 -32.91 12.73 16.96
C ASP A 368 -33.73 11.92 17.97
N LEU A 369 -33.82 10.59 17.81
CA LEU A 369 -34.45 9.72 18.80
C LEU A 369 -33.75 9.75 20.17
N MET A 370 -32.42 9.72 20.19
CA MET A 370 -31.62 9.80 21.41
C MET A 370 -31.84 11.13 22.15
N VAL A 371 -31.92 12.24 21.42
CA VAL A 371 -32.18 13.56 22.00
C VAL A 371 -33.64 13.70 22.44
N GLU A 372 -34.60 13.34 21.58
CA GLU A 372 -36.04 13.54 21.84
C GLU A 372 -36.59 12.59 22.90
N LYS A 373 -36.29 11.30 22.79
CA LYS A 373 -36.84 10.30 23.72
C LYS A 373 -36.23 10.40 25.09
N ASN A 374 -35.01 10.90 25.24
CA ASN A 374 -34.40 11.07 26.56
C ASN A 374 -34.68 12.43 27.20
N ARG A 375 -35.47 13.32 26.58
CA ARG A 375 -35.87 14.60 27.19
C ARG A 375 -36.55 14.44 28.55
N TYR A 376 -37.21 13.31 28.81
CA TYR A 376 -37.82 13.05 30.11
C TYR A 376 -36.80 12.86 31.25
N LYS A 377 -35.56 12.47 30.94
CA LYS A 377 -34.47 12.29 31.91
C LYS A 377 -33.86 13.64 32.35
N THR A 378 -34.05 14.71 31.57
CA THR A 378 -33.51 16.06 31.83
C THR A 378 -34.60 17.07 32.20
N LYS A 379 -35.73 16.63 32.76
CA LYS A 379 -36.90 17.49 33.08
C LYS A 379 -36.60 18.67 34.00
N GLU A 380 -35.57 18.56 34.83
CA GLU A 380 -35.18 19.60 35.80
C GLU A 380 -34.24 20.66 35.21
N ILE A 381 -33.76 20.47 33.97
CA ILE A 381 -32.79 21.35 33.30
C ILE A 381 -33.53 22.24 32.29
N THR A 382 -33.16 23.53 32.23
CA THR A 382 -33.78 24.47 31.28
C THR A 382 -33.42 24.15 29.83
N GLU A 383 -34.34 24.41 28.90
CA GLU A 383 -34.15 24.14 27.47
C GLU A 383 -32.90 24.83 26.90
N ASN A 384 -32.55 26.02 27.42
CA ASN A 384 -31.33 26.74 27.05
C ASN A 384 -30.06 25.96 27.41
N HIS A 385 -30.00 25.37 28.61
CA HIS A 385 -28.85 24.55 29.01
C HIS A 385 -28.77 23.23 28.24
N ILE A 386 -29.92 22.65 27.87
CA ILE A 386 -29.96 21.46 27.01
C ILE A 386 -29.40 21.78 25.63
N MET A 387 -29.87 22.86 25.01
CA MET A 387 -29.40 23.31 23.69
C MET A 387 -27.91 23.67 23.71
N LEU A 388 -27.43 24.37 24.73
CA LEU A 388 -26.00 24.69 24.90
C LEU A 388 -25.16 23.43 25.01
N SER A 389 -25.59 22.46 25.83
CA SER A 389 -24.85 21.20 26.01
C SER A 389 -24.78 20.40 24.71
N ILE A 390 -25.89 20.29 23.97
CA ILE A 390 -25.93 19.60 22.67
C ILE A 390 -25.05 20.31 21.64
N ASN A 391 -25.09 21.65 21.58
CA ASN A 391 -24.24 22.42 20.67
C ASN A 391 -22.74 22.22 20.98
N HIS A 392 -22.37 22.18 22.26
CA HIS A 392 -21.01 21.91 22.73
C HIS A 392 -20.57 20.49 22.41
N CYS A 393 -21.45 19.49 22.54
CA CYS A 393 -21.16 18.12 22.09
C CYS A 393 -20.81 18.08 20.60
N GLY A 394 -21.49 18.88 19.78
CA GLY A 394 -21.14 19.09 18.38
C GLY A 394 -19.75 19.72 18.18
N ASP A 395 -19.39 20.73 18.99
CA ASP A 395 -18.06 21.34 18.95
C ASP A 395 -16.97 20.33 19.37
N LEU A 396 -17.19 19.57 20.46
CA LEU A 396 -16.28 18.50 20.91
C LEU A 396 -16.07 17.42 19.86
N ALA A 397 -17.15 17.00 19.18
CA ALA A 397 -17.04 16.04 18.10
C ALA A 397 -16.17 16.60 16.96
N LEU A 398 -16.43 17.83 16.53
CA LEU A 398 -15.72 18.48 15.43
C LEU A 398 -14.25 18.72 15.75
N ASP A 399 -13.95 19.32 16.90
CA ASP A 399 -12.58 19.54 17.38
C ASP A 399 -11.85 18.20 17.55
N GLY A 400 -12.53 17.19 18.11
CA GLY A 400 -11.98 15.84 18.27
C GLY A 400 -11.55 15.19 16.95
N ILE A 401 -12.30 15.36 15.85
CA ILE A 401 -11.89 14.85 14.53
C ILE A 401 -10.64 15.56 14.01
N PHE A 402 -10.53 16.89 14.17
CA PHE A 402 -9.36 17.65 13.70
C PHE A 402 -8.12 17.43 14.57
N ASP A 403 -8.30 17.24 15.87
CA ASP A 403 -7.21 17.01 16.83
C ASP A 403 -6.84 15.52 16.98
N GLN A 404 -7.52 14.63 16.25
CA GLN A 404 -7.39 13.17 16.37
C GLN A 404 -7.61 12.68 17.82
N ARG A 405 -8.61 13.28 18.50
CA ARG A 405 -9.03 12.97 19.86
C ARG A 405 -10.41 12.31 19.86
N PHE A 406 -10.44 11.08 20.37
CA PHE A 406 -11.67 10.27 20.54
C PHE A 406 -12.03 10.04 22.02
N ASP A 407 -11.15 10.49 22.92
CA ASP A 407 -11.32 10.48 24.38
C ASP A 407 -11.38 11.92 24.93
N PHE A 408 -12.41 12.20 25.73
CA PHE A 408 -12.62 13.49 26.41
C PHE A 408 -12.54 13.32 27.92
N GLN A 409 -12.12 14.39 28.61
CA GLN A 409 -11.99 14.44 30.07
C GLN A 409 -13.08 15.35 30.67
N SER A 410 -13.23 15.33 32.00
CA SER A 410 -14.19 16.20 32.69
C SER A 410 -13.91 17.69 32.44
N GLU A 411 -12.66 18.08 32.23
CA GLU A 411 -12.27 19.45 31.93
C GLU A 411 -12.84 19.93 30.58
N ASP A 412 -12.98 19.03 29.60
CA ASP A 412 -13.58 19.34 28.29
C ASP A 412 -15.11 19.61 28.38
N LEU A 413 -15.73 19.24 29.51
CA LEU A 413 -17.17 19.38 29.78
C LEU A 413 -17.49 20.49 30.80
N ALA A 414 -16.49 21.25 31.26
CA ALA A 414 -16.63 22.19 32.37
C ALA A 414 -17.70 23.28 32.15
N ASP A 415 -17.89 23.71 30.91
CA ASP A 415 -18.84 24.78 30.55
C ASP A 415 -20.28 24.29 30.31
N VAL A 416 -20.54 22.99 30.42
CA VAL A 416 -21.83 22.37 30.09
C VAL A 416 -22.32 21.40 31.15
N LYS A 417 -23.59 21.00 31.05
CA LYS A 417 -24.17 20.01 31.95
C LYS A 417 -23.87 18.60 31.44
N GLU A 418 -22.86 17.96 32.02
CA GLU A 418 -22.50 16.55 31.77
C GLU A 418 -23.74 15.64 31.77
N GLU A 419 -24.64 15.84 32.74
CA GLU A 419 -25.89 15.09 32.89
C GLU A 419 -26.76 15.08 31.63
N VAL A 420 -26.78 16.17 30.85
CA VAL A 420 -27.54 16.24 29.60
C VAL A 420 -26.96 15.30 28.54
N LEU A 421 -25.64 15.25 28.42
CA LEU A 421 -24.95 14.46 27.39
C LEU A 421 -24.96 12.97 27.72
N LEU A 422 -24.88 12.62 29.00
CA LEU A 422 -25.05 11.24 29.45
C LEU A 422 -26.51 10.80 29.37
N ALA A 423 -27.46 11.62 29.85
CA ALA A 423 -28.88 11.26 29.83
C ALA A 423 -29.41 11.10 28.39
N SER A 424 -28.95 11.94 27.45
CA SER A 424 -29.26 11.80 26.02
C SER A 424 -28.59 10.59 25.37
N GLY A 425 -27.55 10.02 25.98
CA GLY A 425 -26.74 8.93 25.43
C GLY A 425 -25.74 9.37 24.37
N LEU A 426 -25.60 10.67 24.10
CA LEU A 426 -24.68 11.20 23.08
C LEU A 426 -23.21 10.94 23.45
N LEU A 427 -22.90 10.98 24.74
CA LEU A 427 -21.60 10.59 25.30
C LEU A 427 -21.79 9.50 26.35
N ASN A 428 -20.81 8.61 26.42
CA ASN A 428 -20.73 7.54 27.41
C ASN A 428 -19.59 7.83 28.38
N LYS A 429 -19.82 7.58 29.67
CA LYS A 429 -18.84 7.75 30.74
C LYS A 429 -18.20 6.41 31.08
N TYR A 430 -16.87 6.35 30.97
CA TYR A 430 -16.08 5.19 31.36
C TYR A 430 -15.29 5.50 32.62
N THR A 431 -15.54 4.73 33.68
CA THR A 431 -14.93 4.89 35.01
C THR A 431 -14.13 3.67 35.46
N ALA A 432 -14.24 2.53 34.77
CA ALA A 432 -13.55 1.30 35.15
C ALA A 432 -12.03 1.43 34.94
N GLN A 433 -11.26 1.11 35.99
CA GLN A 433 -9.79 1.02 35.99
C GLN A 433 -9.02 2.32 35.70
N ARG A 434 -9.63 3.51 35.82
CA ARG A 434 -8.95 4.80 35.60
C ARG A 434 -9.11 5.76 36.78
N LEU A 435 -8.04 6.49 37.11
CA LEU A 435 -8.02 7.54 38.13
C LEU A 435 -8.92 8.74 37.80
N LYS A 436 -9.24 8.97 36.52
CA LYS A 436 -10.15 10.02 36.04
C LYS A 436 -11.21 9.44 35.10
N PRO A 437 -12.48 9.93 35.14
CA PRO A 437 -13.51 9.51 34.21
C PRO A 437 -13.17 9.98 32.79
N THR A 438 -13.33 9.08 31.82
CA THR A 438 -13.15 9.40 30.40
C THR A 438 -14.46 9.27 29.64
N TYR A 439 -14.77 10.27 28.80
CA TYR A 439 -15.99 10.37 28.02
C TYR A 439 -15.72 10.05 26.56
N ARG A 440 -16.59 9.27 25.93
CA ARG A 440 -16.44 8.86 24.53
C ARG A 440 -17.80 8.76 23.84
N PHE A 441 -17.83 9.00 22.53
CA PHE A 441 -18.93 8.55 21.69
C PHE A 441 -18.94 7.01 21.64
N PHE A 442 -20.09 6.39 21.40
CA PHE A 442 -20.17 4.92 21.37
C PHE A 442 -19.36 4.29 20.21
N HIS A 443 -19.13 5.05 19.14
CA HIS A 443 -18.33 4.64 18.00
C HIS A 443 -17.78 5.87 17.25
N LYS A 444 -16.58 5.77 16.68
CA LYS A 444 -15.96 6.87 15.90
C LYS A 444 -16.86 7.39 14.78
N SER A 445 -17.59 6.53 14.06
CA SER A 445 -18.57 6.96 13.05
C SER A 445 -19.69 7.84 13.58
N PHE A 446 -20.10 7.65 14.84
CA PHE A 446 -21.09 8.53 15.45
C PHE A 446 -20.50 9.90 15.81
N GLN A 447 -19.23 9.93 16.23
CA GLN A 447 -18.49 11.19 16.38
C GLN A 447 -18.31 11.90 15.03
N GLU A 448 -17.92 11.18 13.97
CA GLU A 448 -17.79 11.71 12.61
C GLU A 448 -19.13 12.28 12.11
N TYR A 449 -20.24 11.58 12.35
CA TYR A 449 -21.59 12.07 12.03
C TYR A 449 -21.93 13.34 12.81
N THR A 450 -21.71 13.35 14.12
CA THR A 450 -22.01 14.49 14.99
C THR A 450 -21.18 15.72 14.59
N ALA A 451 -19.90 15.51 14.26
CA ALA A 451 -19.01 16.51 13.70
C ALA A 451 -19.50 17.04 12.34
N GLY A 452 -19.92 16.16 11.44
CA GLY A 452 -20.46 16.54 10.12
C GLY A 452 -21.76 17.34 10.23
N ARG A 453 -22.66 16.95 11.14
CA ARG A 453 -23.88 17.71 11.46
C ARG A 453 -23.55 19.10 12.01
N LYS A 454 -22.55 19.20 12.91
CA LYS A 454 -22.08 20.49 13.44
C LYS A 454 -21.46 21.36 12.35
N LEU A 455 -20.58 20.80 11.52
CA LEU A 455 -19.94 21.52 10.43
C LEU A 455 -20.97 22.03 9.43
N CYS A 456 -21.96 21.21 9.05
CA CYS A 456 -23.09 21.62 8.24
C CYS A 456 -23.81 22.83 8.87
N LYS A 457 -24.16 22.75 10.16
CA LYS A 457 -24.82 23.85 10.88
C LYS A 457 -24.00 25.15 10.86
N LEU A 458 -22.68 25.07 11.02
CA LEU A 458 -21.79 26.24 10.94
C LEU A 458 -21.77 26.84 9.54
N LEU A 459 -21.65 26.02 8.50
CA LEU A 459 -21.55 26.46 7.11
C LEU A 459 -22.85 27.07 6.57
N THR A 460 -24.01 26.56 7.02
CA THR A 460 -25.33 27.04 6.58
C THR A 460 -25.99 27.99 7.57
N SER A 461 -25.25 28.51 8.55
CA SER A 461 -25.79 29.43 9.56
C SER A 461 -26.10 30.81 8.96
N CYS A 462 -27.09 31.49 9.53
CA CYS A 462 -27.35 32.91 9.23
C CYS A 462 -26.36 33.85 9.95
N GLN A 463 -25.56 33.36 10.89
CA GLN A 463 -24.60 34.16 11.65
C GLN A 463 -23.22 34.13 11.00
N GLU A 464 -22.69 35.31 10.64
CA GLU A 464 -21.39 35.42 9.97
C GLU A 464 -20.23 34.84 10.82
N ALA A 465 -20.30 34.95 12.14
CA ALA A 465 -19.28 34.41 13.05
C ALA A 465 -19.23 32.87 13.01
N GLU A 466 -20.39 32.20 12.96
CA GLU A 466 -20.47 30.74 12.86
C GLU A 466 -20.00 30.25 11.49
N VAL A 467 -20.36 30.95 10.42
CA VAL A 467 -19.90 30.67 9.05
C VAL A 467 -18.38 30.83 8.96
N LYS A 468 -17.80 31.90 9.55
CA LYS A 468 -16.34 32.08 9.71
C LYS A 468 -15.69 30.88 10.40
N LYS A 469 -16.28 30.42 11.51
CA LYS A 469 -15.79 29.24 12.22
C LYS A 469 -15.83 28.00 11.33
N GLY A 470 -16.94 27.75 10.62
CA GLY A 470 -17.07 26.64 9.66
C GLY A 470 -15.99 26.65 8.58
N TYR A 471 -15.75 27.79 7.93
CA TYR A 471 -14.69 27.93 6.93
C TYR A 471 -13.27 27.78 7.51
N SER A 472 -13.05 28.15 8.78
CA SER A 472 -11.74 27.93 9.42
C SER A 472 -11.40 26.44 9.56
N TYR A 473 -12.39 25.56 9.72
CA TYR A 473 -12.17 24.11 9.67
C TYR A 473 -11.92 23.62 8.25
N LEU A 474 -12.68 24.09 7.26
CA LEU A 474 -12.46 23.73 5.86
C LEU A 474 -11.06 24.14 5.37
N GLN A 475 -10.51 25.24 5.89
CA GLN A 475 -9.13 25.68 5.58
C GLN A 475 -8.05 24.72 6.09
N LYS A 476 -8.35 23.91 7.11
CA LYS A 476 -7.43 22.87 7.61
C LYS A 476 -7.37 21.66 6.66
N ILE A 477 -8.35 21.50 5.77
CA ILE A 477 -8.39 20.43 4.76
C ILE A 477 -7.77 20.98 3.47
N ASN A 478 -6.53 20.58 3.15
CA ASN A 478 -5.79 21.20 2.04
C ASN A 478 -5.23 20.22 1.01
N THR A 479 -5.17 18.92 1.31
CA THR A 479 -4.69 17.89 0.37
C THR A 479 -5.80 16.93 -0.06
N ILE A 480 -5.56 16.21 -1.18
CA ILE A 480 -6.45 15.12 -1.62
C ILE A 480 -6.48 13.99 -0.59
N SER A 481 -5.33 13.64 0.01
CA SER A 481 -5.23 12.60 1.05
C SER A 481 -6.05 12.96 2.29
N ASP A 482 -6.09 14.24 2.69
CA ASP A 482 -6.96 14.68 3.79
C ASP A 482 -8.44 14.39 3.51
N ILE A 483 -8.87 14.52 2.25
CA ILE A 483 -10.26 14.29 1.84
C ILE A 483 -10.57 12.80 1.71
N THR A 484 -9.67 12.02 1.10
CA THR A 484 -9.90 10.59 0.85
C THR A 484 -9.72 9.75 2.11
N ASP A 485 -8.89 10.22 3.04
CA ASP A 485 -8.42 9.39 4.15
C ASP A 485 -8.90 9.94 5.51
N THR A 486 -8.44 11.14 5.87
CA THR A 486 -8.60 11.66 7.25
C THR A 486 -10.00 12.20 7.52
N TYR A 487 -10.57 12.95 6.58
CA TYR A 487 -11.84 13.67 6.74
C TYR A 487 -12.95 13.16 5.81
N PHE A 488 -12.75 12.00 5.16
CA PHE A 488 -13.74 11.42 4.25
C PHE A 488 -15.13 11.32 4.88
N ASN A 489 -15.24 10.65 6.03
CA ASN A 489 -16.52 10.46 6.72
C ASN A 489 -17.11 11.79 7.23
N LEU A 490 -16.27 12.72 7.70
CA LEU A 490 -16.71 14.06 8.12
C LEU A 490 -17.41 14.80 6.96
N LEU A 491 -16.78 14.83 5.79
CA LEU A 491 -17.33 15.48 4.59
C LEU A 491 -18.55 14.73 4.06
N LEU A 492 -18.53 13.40 4.10
CA LEU A 492 -19.65 12.54 3.73
C LEU A 492 -20.91 12.88 4.54
N TYR A 493 -20.83 12.92 5.87
CA TYR A 493 -21.95 13.27 6.74
C TYR A 493 -22.34 14.76 6.63
N THR A 494 -21.38 15.65 6.33
CA THR A 494 -21.67 17.07 6.07
C THR A 494 -22.51 17.23 4.81
N CYS A 495 -22.14 16.55 3.71
CA CYS A 495 -22.89 16.54 2.45
C CYS A 495 -24.27 15.88 2.63
N GLY A 496 -24.34 14.76 3.36
CA GLY A 496 -25.60 14.08 3.67
C GLY A 496 -26.58 14.90 4.52
N SER A 497 -26.09 15.91 5.24
CA SER A 497 -26.91 16.76 6.12
C SER A 497 -27.57 17.93 5.38
N SER A 498 -26.98 18.44 4.30
CA SER A 498 -27.55 19.56 3.53
C SER A 498 -27.01 19.66 2.10
N LEU A 499 -27.90 20.01 1.17
CA LEU A 499 -27.53 20.33 -0.22
C LEU A 499 -26.67 21.60 -0.33
N ASP A 500 -26.93 22.61 0.51
CA ASP A 500 -26.16 23.85 0.51
C ASP A 500 -24.72 23.58 1.02
N ALA A 501 -24.60 22.76 2.07
CA ALA A 501 -23.29 22.31 2.55
C ALA A 501 -22.56 21.50 1.46
N THR A 502 -23.25 20.61 0.76
CA THR A 502 -22.68 19.85 -0.38
C THR A 502 -22.11 20.77 -1.46
N ARG A 503 -22.82 21.85 -1.81
CA ARG A 503 -22.32 22.82 -2.80
C ARG A 503 -21.05 23.53 -2.30
N ILE A 504 -20.99 23.90 -1.03
CA ILE A 504 -19.79 24.51 -0.41
C ILE A 504 -18.61 23.51 -0.43
N ILE A 505 -18.84 22.26 -0.07
CA ILE A 505 -17.81 21.22 -0.12
C ILE A 505 -17.32 21.02 -1.57
N LEU A 506 -18.21 20.94 -2.56
CA LEU A 506 -17.81 20.82 -3.96
C LEU A 506 -16.91 21.96 -4.44
N ASP A 507 -17.18 23.21 -4.01
CA ASP A 507 -16.30 24.34 -4.34
C ASP A 507 -14.90 24.19 -3.70
N LEU A 508 -14.82 23.70 -2.45
CA LEU A 508 -13.55 23.35 -1.81
C LEU A 508 -12.79 22.28 -2.61
N LEU A 509 -13.46 21.20 -2.99
CA LEU A 509 -12.87 20.08 -3.74
C LEU A 509 -12.32 20.54 -5.09
N LYS A 510 -13.05 21.38 -5.82
CA LYS A 510 -12.61 21.98 -7.09
C LYS A 510 -11.36 22.85 -6.94
N ARG A 511 -11.21 23.55 -5.80
CA ARG A 511 -10.03 24.41 -5.54
C ARG A 511 -8.80 23.58 -5.21
N ILE A 512 -8.95 22.55 -4.39
CA ILE A 512 -7.88 21.62 -4.03
C ILE A 512 -7.38 20.89 -5.29
N ASP A 513 -8.29 20.43 -6.15
CA ASP A 513 -7.95 19.79 -7.42
C ASP A 513 -7.15 20.69 -8.38
N LYS A 514 -7.43 22.01 -8.36
CA LYS A 514 -6.73 23.00 -9.19
C LYS A 514 -5.45 23.55 -8.54
N HIS A 515 -4.98 22.99 -7.41
CA HIS A 515 -3.88 23.52 -6.58
C HIS A 515 -4.03 25.03 -6.26
N ARG A 516 -5.26 25.54 -6.10
CA ARG A 516 -5.53 26.96 -5.80
C ARG A 516 -5.56 27.19 -4.30
N ASN A 517 -4.83 28.20 -3.84
CA ASN A 517 -4.68 28.54 -2.42
C ASN A 517 -6.03 28.87 -1.75
N ILE A 518 -6.29 28.31 -0.56
CA ILE A 518 -7.60 28.26 0.11
C ILE A 518 -7.94 29.59 0.86
N SER A 519 -6.98 30.50 0.98
CA SER A 519 -7.11 31.78 1.71
C SER A 519 -8.12 32.78 1.12
N GLN A 520 -8.67 32.53 -0.08
CA GLN A 520 -9.61 33.43 -0.77
C GLN A 520 -11.10 33.11 -0.53
N LEU A 521 -11.45 32.19 0.38
CA LEU A 521 -12.85 31.86 0.70
C LEU A 521 -13.69 33.07 1.20
N PHE A 522 -13.04 34.12 1.72
CA PHE A 522 -13.70 35.29 2.28
C PHE A 522 -14.04 36.43 1.31
N SER A 523 -13.70 36.30 0.01
CA SER A 523 -13.80 37.43 -0.92
C SER A 523 -14.56 37.10 -2.20
N LEU A 524 -15.82 36.65 -2.08
CA LEU A 524 -16.74 36.52 -3.22
C LEU A 524 -17.69 37.73 -3.32
N LYS A 525 -17.12 38.86 -3.70
CA LYS A 525 -17.74 39.87 -4.57
C LYS A 525 -16.65 40.41 -5.48
N ASN A 526 -16.39 39.68 -6.58
CA ASN A 526 -15.97 40.19 -7.88
C ASN A 526 -15.49 39.02 -8.76
N LEU A 527 -16.36 38.59 -9.67
CA LEU A 527 -15.98 37.82 -10.85
C LEU A 527 -15.41 38.79 -11.89
N ALA A 528 -14.21 38.52 -12.40
CA ALA A 528 -13.86 38.57 -13.82
C ALA A 528 -12.35 38.34 -14.01
N LEU A 529 -12.00 37.66 -15.11
CA LEU A 529 -10.69 37.63 -15.77
C LEU A 529 -9.58 36.80 -15.10
N GLU A 530 -9.36 35.56 -15.55
CA GLU A 530 -8.46 35.26 -16.68
C GLU A 530 -8.13 33.76 -16.76
N SER A 531 -8.04 33.29 -18.00
CA SER A 531 -7.60 31.97 -18.43
C SER A 531 -6.07 31.86 -18.38
N LYS A 532 -5.57 30.65 -18.08
CA LYS A 532 -4.36 30.09 -18.70
C LYS A 532 -4.31 28.59 -18.46
N TYR A 533 -4.37 27.85 -19.56
CA TYR A 533 -4.15 26.42 -19.65
C TYR A 533 -2.65 26.13 -19.43
N THR A 534 -2.33 25.22 -18.51
CA THR A 534 -1.00 24.61 -18.39
C THR A 534 -1.17 23.10 -18.57
N LYS A 535 -0.59 22.58 -19.66
CA LYS A 535 -0.44 21.15 -19.92
C LYS A 535 0.54 20.54 -18.90
N PRO A 536 0.26 19.37 -18.30
CA PRO A 536 1.28 18.61 -17.59
C PRO A 536 2.18 17.88 -18.59
N SER A 537 3.48 17.93 -18.35
CA SER A 537 4.55 17.19 -19.01
C SER A 537 4.59 15.74 -18.55
N ASP A 538 4.73 14.83 -19.51
CA ASP A 538 4.80 13.37 -19.36
C ASP A 538 6.04 12.92 -18.56
N ASN A 539 5.84 12.12 -17.50
CA ASN A 539 6.91 11.45 -16.74
C ASN A 539 6.49 10.00 -16.49
N ILE A 540 7.14 9.10 -17.22
CA ILE A 540 6.67 7.75 -17.55
C ILE A 540 6.82 6.76 -16.37
N THR A 541 5.74 5.98 -16.23
CA THR A 541 5.52 4.64 -15.61
C THR A 541 5.21 4.51 -14.11
N GLU A 542 6.13 4.64 -13.15
CA GLU A 542 5.77 4.24 -11.76
C GLU A 542 5.12 5.34 -10.89
N ASN A 543 5.54 6.61 -11.06
CA ASN A 543 4.92 7.75 -10.38
C ASN A 543 3.56 8.13 -10.97
N GLU A 544 3.33 7.82 -12.26
CA GLU A 544 2.05 8.06 -12.91
C GLU A 544 0.98 7.10 -12.41
N ASP A 545 1.27 5.81 -12.19
CA ASP A 545 0.28 4.87 -11.66
C ASP A 545 -0.15 5.24 -10.24
N LEU A 546 0.77 5.59 -9.33
CA LEU A 546 0.43 6.02 -7.97
C LEU A 546 -0.39 7.33 -7.93
N ASN A 547 0.00 8.33 -8.74
CA ASN A 547 -0.75 9.60 -8.82
C ASN A 547 -2.11 9.43 -9.52
N LYS A 548 -2.21 8.53 -10.49
CA LYS A 548 -3.45 8.20 -11.21
C LYS A 548 -4.40 7.43 -10.29
N THR A 549 -3.90 6.50 -9.49
CA THR A 549 -4.69 5.80 -8.46
C THR A 549 -5.21 6.76 -7.38
N SER A 550 -4.40 7.72 -6.92
CA SER A 550 -4.88 8.73 -5.96
C SER A 550 -6.01 9.60 -6.52
N LYS A 551 -5.92 10.01 -7.79
CA LYS A 551 -6.98 10.78 -8.47
C LYS A 551 -8.24 9.96 -8.72
N ASP A 552 -8.10 8.67 -9.02
CA ASP A 552 -9.23 7.75 -9.18
C ASP A 552 -9.98 7.57 -7.84
N ILE A 553 -9.26 7.38 -6.74
CA ILE A 553 -9.83 7.31 -5.38
C ILE A 553 -10.54 8.64 -5.05
N PHE A 554 -9.94 9.77 -5.39
CA PHE A 554 -10.53 11.07 -5.15
C PHE A 554 -11.87 11.25 -5.88
N ALA A 555 -11.95 10.84 -7.15
CA ALA A 555 -13.19 10.87 -7.91
C ALA A 555 -14.26 9.96 -7.28
N ASP A 556 -13.89 8.76 -6.86
CA ASP A 556 -14.79 7.81 -6.19
C ASP A 556 -15.35 8.36 -4.87
N CYS A 557 -14.51 9.05 -4.07
CA CYS A 557 -14.96 9.75 -2.87
C CYS A 557 -16.04 10.80 -3.16
N VAL A 558 -15.91 11.56 -4.25
CA VAL A 558 -16.92 12.57 -4.62
C VAL A 558 -18.24 11.95 -5.08
N ILE A 559 -18.21 10.77 -5.70
CA ILE A 559 -19.42 10.02 -6.04
C ILE A 559 -20.14 9.56 -4.76
N ASN A 560 -19.40 9.17 -3.74
CA ASN A 560 -19.98 8.87 -2.42
C ASN A 560 -20.66 10.11 -1.81
N PHE A 561 -20.04 11.29 -1.89
CA PHE A 561 -20.66 12.54 -1.42
C PHE A 561 -21.93 12.88 -2.20
N PHE A 562 -21.93 12.66 -3.52
CA PHE A 562 -23.13 12.78 -4.34
C PHE A 562 -24.26 11.87 -3.84
N TYR A 563 -23.98 10.59 -3.66
CA TYR A 563 -24.97 9.62 -3.19
C TYR A 563 -25.53 9.99 -1.82
N GLU A 564 -24.63 10.35 -0.90
CA GLU A 564 -24.99 10.66 0.47
C GLU A 564 -25.84 11.94 0.59
N SER A 565 -25.52 12.97 -0.21
CA SER A 565 -26.29 14.23 -0.27
C SER A 565 -27.72 14.04 -0.77
N SER A 566 -28.03 12.89 -1.39
CA SER A 566 -29.32 12.63 -2.04
C SER A 566 -29.72 13.72 -3.04
N SER A 567 -28.74 14.43 -3.63
CA SER A 567 -28.99 15.60 -4.49
C SER A 567 -29.70 15.27 -5.79
N LYS A 568 -29.59 14.01 -6.26
CA LYS A 568 -30.05 13.60 -7.60
C LYS A 568 -29.53 14.61 -8.64
N SER A 569 -30.39 15.17 -9.47
CA SER A 569 -29.99 16.15 -10.49
C SER A 569 -29.81 17.60 -10.00
N ALA A 570 -30.08 17.92 -8.73
CA ALA A 570 -30.11 19.29 -8.22
C ALA A 570 -28.75 20.01 -8.30
N LEU A 571 -27.65 19.27 -8.11
CA LEU A 571 -26.27 19.76 -8.18
C LEU A 571 -25.55 19.29 -9.46
N SER A 572 -26.31 18.88 -10.48
CA SER A 572 -25.74 18.27 -11.70
C SER A 572 -24.68 19.12 -12.40
N ARG A 573 -24.87 20.45 -12.46
CA ARG A 573 -23.88 21.38 -13.04
C ARG A 573 -22.63 21.50 -12.18
N ASP A 574 -22.80 21.52 -10.86
CA ASP A 574 -21.70 21.62 -9.90
C ASP A 574 -20.79 20.38 -9.99
N PHE A 575 -21.39 19.19 -10.07
CA PHE A 575 -20.67 17.93 -10.26
C PHE A 575 -20.06 17.80 -11.66
N GLU A 576 -20.73 18.26 -12.72
CA GLU A 576 -20.21 18.20 -14.09
C GLU A 576 -18.89 18.95 -14.24
N GLU A 577 -18.78 20.14 -13.64
CA GLU A 577 -17.54 20.91 -13.64
C GLU A 577 -16.41 20.17 -12.90
N PHE A 578 -16.72 19.43 -11.83
CA PHE A 578 -15.73 18.64 -11.09
C PHE A 578 -15.26 17.43 -11.90
N PHE A 579 -16.17 16.65 -12.49
CA PHE A 579 -15.84 15.39 -13.17
C PHE A 579 -15.26 15.56 -14.59
N CYS A 580 -15.20 16.78 -15.11
CA CYS A 580 -14.62 17.06 -16.42
C CYS A 580 -13.17 16.54 -16.53
N ASP A 581 -12.91 15.69 -17.51
CA ASP A 581 -11.61 15.05 -17.79
C ASP A 581 -11.01 14.22 -16.63
N LYS A 582 -11.83 13.84 -15.64
CA LYS A 582 -11.42 12.91 -14.57
C LYS A 582 -11.55 11.45 -14.98
N SER A 583 -10.84 10.58 -14.28
CA SER A 583 -10.94 9.14 -14.40
C SER A 583 -11.62 8.50 -13.18
N ILE A 584 -12.32 7.39 -13.42
CA ILE A 584 -12.99 6.60 -12.38
C ILE A 584 -12.62 5.14 -12.57
N TYR A 585 -12.41 4.45 -11.45
CA TYR A 585 -12.18 3.01 -11.40
C TYR A 585 -13.40 2.28 -10.85
N ILE A 586 -13.85 1.22 -11.52
CA ILE A 586 -14.97 0.38 -11.08
C ILE A 586 -14.51 -1.07 -11.03
N ASN A 587 -14.39 -1.62 -9.82
CA ASN A 587 -14.18 -3.05 -9.64
C ASN A 587 -15.50 -3.81 -9.87
N THR A 588 -15.53 -4.67 -10.89
CA THR A 588 -16.79 -5.32 -11.29
C THR A 588 -17.22 -6.46 -10.36
N GLN A 589 -16.31 -7.00 -9.55
CA GLN A 589 -16.64 -8.02 -8.53
C GLN A 589 -17.55 -7.47 -7.43
N ASN A 590 -17.43 -6.17 -7.12
CA ASN A 590 -18.26 -5.49 -6.15
C ASN A 590 -18.54 -4.08 -6.64
N ILE A 591 -19.64 -3.89 -7.38
CA ILE A 591 -20.10 -2.58 -7.84
C ILE A 591 -21.02 -1.97 -6.77
N PRO A 592 -20.59 -0.89 -6.11
CA PRO A 592 -21.42 -0.18 -5.15
C PRO A 592 -22.68 0.43 -5.78
N ILE A 593 -23.71 0.61 -4.96
CA ILE A 593 -25.01 1.13 -5.42
C ILE A 593 -24.89 2.58 -5.89
N TYR A 594 -24.00 3.37 -5.28
CA TYR A 594 -23.83 4.78 -5.64
C TYR A 594 -23.42 4.98 -7.10
N PHE A 595 -22.70 4.03 -7.73
CA PHE A 595 -22.43 4.11 -9.18
C PHE A 595 -23.69 3.99 -10.02
N SER A 596 -24.65 3.15 -9.61
CA SER A 596 -25.92 3.02 -10.32
C SER A 596 -26.70 4.33 -10.29
N ASP A 597 -26.69 5.02 -9.14
CA ASP A 597 -27.34 6.32 -8.99
C ASP A 597 -26.59 7.44 -9.70
N PHE A 598 -25.25 7.41 -9.70
CA PHE A 598 -24.42 8.34 -10.44
C PHE A 598 -24.72 8.28 -11.94
N PHE A 599 -24.72 7.06 -12.50
CA PHE A 599 -25.03 6.83 -13.90
C PHE A 599 -26.48 7.22 -14.25
N ARG A 600 -27.42 7.00 -13.32
CA ARG A 600 -28.84 7.30 -13.53
C ARG A 600 -29.17 8.79 -13.44
N TYR A 601 -28.65 9.49 -12.45
CA TYR A 601 -29.05 10.86 -12.11
C TYR A 601 -28.09 11.93 -12.65
N LEU A 602 -26.83 11.57 -12.96
CA LEU A 602 -25.81 12.49 -13.46
C LEU A 602 -25.21 12.04 -14.81
N PRO A 603 -26.03 11.84 -15.87
CA PRO A 603 -25.54 11.40 -17.17
C PRO A 603 -24.62 12.41 -17.86
N ASN A 604 -24.81 13.70 -17.62
CA ASN A 604 -23.90 14.75 -18.07
C ASN A 604 -22.49 14.60 -17.46
N CYS A 605 -22.38 14.21 -16.19
CA CYS A 605 -21.10 14.08 -15.51
C CYS A 605 -20.29 12.91 -16.08
N VAL A 606 -20.94 11.80 -16.40
CA VAL A 606 -20.25 10.62 -16.95
C VAL A 606 -19.77 10.84 -18.38
N SER A 607 -20.46 11.64 -19.20
CA SER A 607 -20.01 11.93 -20.57
C SER A 607 -18.85 12.93 -20.64
N VAL A 608 -18.62 13.72 -19.59
CA VAL A 608 -17.44 14.60 -19.47
C VAL A 608 -16.22 13.91 -18.83
N LEU A 609 -16.38 12.70 -18.28
CA LEU A 609 -15.25 11.92 -17.79
C LEU A 609 -14.25 11.63 -18.91
N GLY A 610 -12.96 11.72 -18.60
CA GLY A 610 -11.89 11.39 -19.52
C GLY A 610 -11.77 9.89 -19.75
N LEU A 611 -11.87 9.08 -18.68
CA LEU A 611 -11.63 7.64 -18.71
C LEU A 611 -12.45 6.90 -17.64
N ILE A 612 -13.06 5.77 -18.01
CA ILE A 612 -13.61 4.81 -17.05
C ILE A 612 -12.80 3.52 -17.14
N LYS A 613 -12.36 2.99 -16.01
CA LYS A 613 -11.62 1.72 -15.92
C LYS A 613 -12.50 0.61 -15.33
N LEU A 614 -12.52 -0.55 -15.97
CA LEU A 614 -13.29 -1.73 -15.56
C LEU A 614 -12.41 -2.96 -15.50
N ASP A 615 -12.31 -3.58 -14.33
CA ASP A 615 -11.61 -4.86 -14.19
C ASP A 615 -12.60 -6.01 -14.04
N PHE A 616 -12.48 -7.01 -14.91
CA PHE A 616 -13.18 -8.28 -14.83
C PHE A 616 -12.19 -9.40 -14.53
N PHE A 617 -12.57 -10.28 -13.61
CA PHE A 617 -11.74 -11.39 -13.17
C PHE A 617 -12.48 -12.71 -13.43
N GLY A 618 -11.78 -13.70 -13.97
CA GLY A 618 -12.20 -15.09 -13.96
C GLY A 618 -11.91 -15.73 -12.60
N ASN A 619 -12.69 -16.75 -12.23
CA ASN A 619 -12.50 -17.44 -10.96
C ASN A 619 -11.18 -18.20 -10.96
N TYR A 620 -10.24 -17.78 -10.12
CA TYR A 620 -8.96 -18.45 -9.88
C TYR A 620 -9.17 -19.69 -8.99
N THR A 621 -9.00 -20.89 -9.53
CA THR A 621 -8.62 -22.07 -8.73
C THR A 621 -7.11 -22.22 -8.84
N PRO A 622 -6.34 -22.08 -7.74
CA PRO A 622 -4.91 -22.34 -7.78
C PRO A 622 -4.70 -23.81 -8.14
N SER A 623 -4.04 -24.06 -9.26
CA SER A 623 -3.44 -25.35 -9.55
C SER A 623 -2.40 -25.67 -8.47
N LYS A 624 -2.77 -26.51 -7.52
CA LYS A 624 -1.83 -27.41 -6.86
C LYS A 624 -2.26 -28.83 -7.16
N GLU A 625 -1.34 -29.54 -7.79
CA GLU A 625 -1.29 -30.99 -7.89
C GLU A 625 -1.67 -31.63 -6.55
N ILE A 626 -2.91 -32.10 -6.46
CA ILE A 626 -3.29 -33.19 -5.57
C ILE A 626 -4.21 -34.06 -6.43
N GLU A 627 -3.63 -35.11 -7.01
CA GLU A 627 -4.38 -36.30 -7.37
C GLU A 627 -5.04 -36.82 -6.09
N ASN A 628 -6.30 -36.47 -5.86
CA ASN A 628 -7.22 -37.23 -5.03
C ASN A 628 -8.62 -37.02 -5.58
N GLU A 629 -9.07 -38.04 -6.30
CA GLU A 629 -10.43 -38.17 -6.78
C GLU A 629 -11.43 -38.05 -5.60
N ASN A 630 -12.53 -37.34 -5.88
CA ASN A 630 -13.82 -37.44 -5.19
C ASN A 630 -14.12 -36.54 -3.98
N VAL A 631 -13.87 -35.22 -4.03
CA VAL A 631 -14.72 -34.24 -3.29
C VAL A 631 -14.76 -32.84 -3.96
N GLU A 632 -15.02 -32.73 -5.26
CA GLU A 632 -15.26 -31.40 -5.88
C GLU A 632 -16.36 -31.48 -6.95
N ASP A 633 -17.63 -31.44 -6.53
CA ASP A 633 -18.72 -31.32 -7.51
C ASP A 633 -19.97 -30.56 -7.02
N LEU A 634 -19.95 -29.96 -5.82
CA LEU A 634 -21.18 -29.40 -5.22
C LEU A 634 -21.26 -27.88 -5.06
N GLN A 635 -20.27 -27.09 -5.53
CA GLN A 635 -20.41 -25.62 -5.53
C GLN A 635 -19.97 -24.88 -6.81
N ILE A 636 -19.44 -25.57 -7.83
CA ILE A 636 -18.83 -24.93 -9.03
C ILE A 636 -19.85 -24.68 -10.16
N SER A 637 -21.06 -25.24 -10.08
CA SER A 637 -22.05 -25.21 -11.17
C SER A 637 -22.98 -23.97 -11.22
N SER A 638 -22.82 -22.99 -10.33
CA SER A 638 -23.86 -21.97 -10.09
C SER A 638 -23.64 -20.57 -10.73
N LEU A 639 -22.45 -20.23 -11.25
CA LEU A 639 -22.24 -18.94 -11.92
C LEU A 639 -22.69 -18.98 -13.40
N LYS A 640 -23.83 -18.33 -13.67
CA LYS A 640 -24.43 -18.25 -15.01
C LYS A 640 -23.53 -17.50 -16.00
N THR A 641 -22.81 -16.46 -15.57
CA THR A 641 -21.96 -15.56 -16.39
C THR A 641 -20.74 -15.07 -15.60
N TYR A 642 -19.61 -14.82 -16.25
CA TYR A 642 -18.45 -14.17 -15.62
C TYR A 642 -18.60 -12.65 -15.57
N ILE A 643 -19.35 -12.10 -16.53
CA ILE A 643 -19.66 -10.68 -16.59
C ILE A 643 -20.91 -10.41 -15.74
N PRO A 644 -20.82 -9.61 -14.66
CA PRO A 644 -21.96 -9.36 -13.77
C PRO A 644 -23.06 -8.55 -14.48
N GLU A 645 -24.32 -8.98 -14.35
CA GLU A 645 -25.47 -8.25 -14.92
C GLU A 645 -25.55 -6.80 -14.41
N LYS A 646 -25.07 -6.54 -13.18
CA LYS A 646 -24.95 -5.18 -12.64
C LYS A 646 -24.01 -4.31 -13.48
N ALA A 647 -22.83 -4.82 -13.84
CA ALA A 647 -21.87 -4.09 -14.68
C ALA A 647 -22.50 -3.75 -16.03
N VAL A 648 -23.17 -4.73 -16.62
CA VAL A 648 -23.90 -4.61 -17.88
C VAL A 648 -24.99 -3.55 -17.79
N SER A 649 -25.76 -3.54 -16.70
CA SER A 649 -26.87 -2.60 -16.50
C SER A 649 -26.44 -1.13 -16.42
N LEU A 650 -25.20 -0.84 -15.98
CA LEU A 650 -24.66 0.53 -15.94
C LEU A 650 -24.59 1.14 -17.35
N PHE A 651 -24.24 0.34 -18.36
CA PHE A 651 -23.99 0.81 -19.72
C PHE A 651 -25.17 0.62 -20.68
N PHE A 652 -26.25 -0.06 -20.27
CA PHE A 652 -27.38 -0.39 -21.15
C PHE A 652 -28.43 0.71 -21.29
N ASN A 653 -28.61 1.54 -20.26
CA ASN A 653 -29.67 2.55 -20.22
C ASN A 653 -29.19 3.92 -20.73
N TRP A 654 -28.14 3.93 -21.55
CA TRP A 654 -27.38 5.13 -21.86
C TRP A 654 -27.42 5.50 -23.34
N ASN A 655 -27.75 6.76 -23.66
CA ASN A 655 -27.91 7.27 -25.03
C ASN A 655 -26.72 8.13 -25.54
N GLN A 656 -25.77 8.53 -24.69
CA GLN A 656 -24.56 9.28 -25.05
C GLN A 656 -23.31 8.36 -25.15
N SER A 657 -22.32 8.74 -25.95
CA SER A 657 -21.04 8.01 -26.06
C SER A 657 -20.05 8.47 -24.98
N LEU A 658 -19.42 7.53 -24.28
CA LEU A 658 -18.31 7.78 -23.35
C LEU A 658 -17.05 8.21 -24.13
N ARG A 659 -16.18 9.04 -23.53
CA ARG A 659 -14.93 9.47 -24.17
C ARG A 659 -13.95 8.31 -24.33
N SER A 660 -13.56 7.69 -23.21
CA SER A 660 -12.64 6.56 -23.20
C SER A 660 -13.04 5.52 -22.15
N LEU A 661 -12.84 4.25 -22.49
CA LEU A 661 -13.08 3.10 -21.63
C LEU A 661 -11.86 2.18 -21.66
N GLU A 662 -11.40 1.76 -20.50
CA GLU A 662 -10.33 0.76 -20.33
C GLU A 662 -10.92 -0.47 -19.64
N ILE A 663 -10.75 -1.64 -20.26
CA ILE A 663 -11.27 -2.91 -19.78
C ILE A 663 -10.10 -3.86 -19.56
N THR A 664 -9.99 -4.39 -18.35
CA THR A 664 -9.04 -5.46 -18.01
C THR A 664 -9.79 -6.78 -17.87
N LEU A 665 -9.34 -7.82 -18.57
CA LEU A 665 -9.78 -9.20 -18.43
C LEU A 665 -8.63 -10.01 -17.83
N GLN A 666 -8.80 -10.52 -16.62
CA GLN A 666 -7.76 -11.24 -15.90
C GLN A 666 -8.23 -12.62 -15.45
N ASP A 667 -7.37 -13.64 -15.52
CA ASP A 667 -7.61 -14.99 -14.95
C ASP A 667 -8.84 -15.75 -15.49
N PHE A 668 -9.22 -15.56 -16.76
CA PHE A 668 -10.39 -16.23 -17.34
C PHE A 668 -10.10 -17.68 -17.77
N ASN A 669 -10.83 -18.63 -17.17
CA ASN A 669 -10.77 -20.06 -17.53
C ASN A 669 -11.75 -20.48 -18.64
N LYS A 670 -12.79 -19.68 -18.93
CA LYS A 670 -13.69 -19.88 -20.07
C LYS A 670 -14.50 -18.62 -20.35
N LEU A 671 -14.77 -18.28 -21.62
CA LEU A 671 -15.70 -17.21 -21.97
C LEU A 671 -16.94 -17.76 -22.68
N LYS A 672 -18.15 -17.59 -22.11
CA LYS A 672 -19.39 -18.08 -22.74
C LYS A 672 -19.89 -17.10 -23.80
N LYS A 673 -20.69 -17.57 -24.76
CA LYS A 673 -21.32 -16.72 -25.80
C LYS A 673 -22.09 -15.51 -25.23
N HIS A 674 -22.71 -15.69 -24.06
CA HIS A 674 -23.44 -14.62 -23.40
C HIS A 674 -22.51 -13.53 -22.84
N ASP A 675 -21.35 -13.91 -22.28
CA ASP A 675 -20.32 -12.99 -21.79
C ASP A 675 -19.75 -12.15 -22.93
N ILE A 676 -19.49 -12.76 -24.10
CA ILE A 676 -19.03 -12.06 -25.31
C ILE A 676 -20.04 -10.98 -25.73
N LYS A 677 -21.35 -11.31 -25.70
CA LYS A 677 -22.41 -10.35 -26.04
C LYS A 677 -22.46 -9.18 -25.04
N TYR A 678 -22.20 -9.45 -23.76
CA TYR A 678 -22.16 -8.42 -22.73
C TYR A 678 -20.94 -7.52 -22.86
N LEU A 679 -19.75 -8.09 -23.04
CA LEU A 679 -18.54 -7.32 -23.31
C LEU A 679 -18.70 -6.46 -24.56
N GLY A 680 -19.17 -7.04 -25.66
CA GLY A 680 -19.35 -6.28 -26.90
C GLY A 680 -20.28 -5.08 -26.76
N LYS A 681 -21.31 -5.18 -25.92
CA LYS A 681 -22.18 -4.04 -25.63
C LYS A 681 -21.49 -2.96 -24.80
N ILE A 682 -20.73 -3.35 -23.78
CA ILE A 682 -19.95 -2.41 -22.94
C ILE A 682 -18.90 -1.71 -23.80
N CYS A 683 -18.17 -2.46 -24.64
CA CYS A 683 -17.17 -1.94 -25.56
C CYS A 683 -17.75 -0.95 -26.58
N CYS A 684 -19.01 -1.12 -26.99
CA CYS A 684 -19.68 -0.20 -27.93
C CYS A 684 -20.08 1.14 -27.29
N SER A 685 -20.03 1.27 -25.96
CA SER A 685 -20.46 2.49 -25.26
C SER A 685 -19.45 3.64 -25.35
N ALA A 686 -18.22 3.39 -25.82
CA ALA A 686 -17.13 4.37 -25.81
C ALA A 686 -16.58 4.72 -27.21
N ALA A 687 -16.12 5.97 -27.36
CA ALA A 687 -15.47 6.47 -28.56
C ALA A 687 -14.00 6.02 -28.69
N SER A 688 -13.33 5.79 -27.57
CA SER A 688 -11.99 5.20 -27.46
C SER A 688 -12.04 4.02 -26.50
N LEU A 689 -11.48 2.88 -26.89
CA LEU A 689 -11.44 1.67 -26.07
C LEU A 689 -10.00 1.18 -25.91
N LYS A 690 -9.64 0.80 -24.69
CA LYS A 690 -8.42 0.09 -24.33
C LYS A 690 -8.79 -1.27 -23.76
N LEU A 691 -8.18 -2.35 -24.23
CA LEU A 691 -8.44 -3.71 -23.77
C LEU A 691 -7.14 -4.35 -23.31
N ARG A 692 -7.07 -4.76 -22.04
CA ARG A 692 -5.97 -5.52 -21.46
C ARG A 692 -6.45 -6.91 -21.12
N ILE A 693 -5.70 -7.93 -21.52
CA ILE A 693 -6.00 -9.34 -21.28
C ILE A 693 -4.77 -9.95 -20.64
N SER A 694 -4.93 -10.57 -19.47
CA SER A 694 -3.82 -11.15 -18.72
C SER A 694 -4.20 -12.53 -18.17
N ASN A 695 -3.27 -13.49 -18.26
CA ASN A 695 -3.39 -14.83 -17.68
C ASN A 695 -4.74 -15.53 -17.96
N SER A 696 -5.25 -15.42 -19.19
CA SER A 696 -6.65 -15.77 -19.52
C SER A 696 -6.76 -16.84 -20.60
N ALA A 697 -6.13 -18.01 -20.38
CA ALA A 697 -6.09 -19.12 -21.35
C ALA A 697 -7.48 -19.62 -21.81
N GLY A 698 -8.53 -19.39 -21.02
CA GLY A 698 -9.90 -19.72 -21.39
C GLY A 698 -10.55 -18.82 -22.44
N ILE A 699 -9.89 -17.73 -22.84
CA ILE A 699 -10.35 -16.81 -23.88
C ILE A 699 -9.81 -17.22 -25.26
N THR A 700 -8.74 -18.02 -25.33
CA THR A 700 -8.11 -18.51 -26.57
C THR A 700 -9.14 -19.10 -27.55
N GLY A 701 -9.13 -18.64 -28.81
CA GLY A 701 -10.09 -19.03 -29.87
C GLY A 701 -11.47 -18.39 -29.77
N THR A 702 -11.71 -17.56 -28.74
CA THR A 702 -12.92 -16.74 -28.61
C THR A 702 -12.62 -15.24 -28.59
N LEU A 703 -11.34 -14.85 -28.53
CA LEU A 703 -10.91 -13.46 -28.53
C LEU A 703 -11.32 -12.78 -29.84
N ASN A 704 -11.20 -13.47 -30.98
CA ASN A 704 -11.66 -12.97 -32.27
C ASN A 704 -13.10 -12.42 -32.22
N LYS A 705 -14.03 -13.17 -31.61
CA LYS A 705 -15.44 -12.78 -31.45
C LYS A 705 -15.62 -11.59 -30.51
N VAL A 706 -14.77 -11.44 -29.50
CA VAL A 706 -14.76 -10.24 -28.63
C VAL A 706 -14.27 -9.04 -29.43
N LEU A 707 -13.16 -9.17 -30.14
CA LEU A 707 -12.57 -8.10 -30.95
C LEU A 707 -13.48 -7.65 -32.10
N GLU A 708 -14.23 -8.56 -32.74
CA GLU A 708 -15.26 -8.23 -33.74
C GLU A 708 -16.30 -7.22 -33.22
N THR A 709 -16.61 -7.27 -31.91
CA THR A 709 -17.55 -6.35 -31.29
C THR A 709 -16.91 -5.00 -30.89
N CYS A 710 -15.58 -4.91 -30.85
CA CYS A 710 -14.82 -3.76 -30.36
C CYS A 710 -14.44 -2.77 -31.49
N LYS A 711 -15.42 -2.06 -32.06
CA LYS A 711 -15.23 -1.21 -33.26
C LYS A 711 -14.29 0.01 -33.10
N ASN A 712 -14.02 0.42 -31.86
CA ASN A 712 -13.24 1.63 -31.53
C ASN A 712 -12.01 1.32 -30.67
N LEU A 713 -11.51 0.09 -30.73
CA LEU A 713 -10.30 -0.32 -30.02
C LEU A 713 -9.09 0.47 -30.52
N GLN A 714 -8.40 1.14 -29.59
CA GLN A 714 -7.19 1.92 -29.85
C GLN A 714 -5.96 1.27 -29.22
N ASP A 715 -6.10 0.67 -28.04
CA ASP A 715 -4.99 0.03 -27.33
C ASP A 715 -5.37 -1.42 -26.99
N LEU A 716 -4.50 -2.38 -27.35
CA LEU A 716 -4.66 -3.79 -27.03
C LEU A 716 -3.41 -4.31 -26.34
N THR A 717 -3.60 -4.92 -25.17
CA THR A 717 -2.55 -5.61 -24.41
C THR A 717 -2.96 -7.04 -24.16
N VAL A 718 -2.08 -7.99 -24.52
CA VAL A 718 -2.27 -9.43 -24.29
C VAL A 718 -1.02 -9.96 -23.59
N GLU A 719 -1.18 -10.41 -22.35
CA GLU A 719 -0.09 -10.89 -21.49
C GLU A 719 -0.38 -12.33 -21.03
N SER A 720 0.59 -13.23 -21.19
CA SER A 720 0.54 -14.62 -20.71
C SER A 720 -0.78 -15.34 -21.07
N THR A 721 -1.29 -15.07 -22.28
CA THR A 721 -2.56 -15.61 -22.78
C THR A 721 -2.33 -16.17 -24.19
N PRO A 722 -2.47 -17.50 -24.41
CA PRO A 722 -2.29 -18.10 -25.72
C PRO A 722 -3.27 -17.54 -26.75
N LEU A 723 -2.82 -17.35 -27.99
CA LEU A 723 -3.65 -16.90 -29.11
C LEU A 723 -3.75 -17.98 -30.18
N THR A 724 -4.90 -18.08 -30.84
CA THR A 724 -5.06 -18.88 -32.05
C THR A 724 -4.81 -18.04 -33.31
N VAL A 725 -4.59 -18.68 -34.46
CA VAL A 725 -4.47 -17.98 -35.75
C VAL A 725 -5.63 -17.05 -36.01
N GLU A 726 -6.86 -17.49 -35.69
CA GLU A 726 -8.06 -16.67 -35.89
C GLU A 726 -8.05 -15.41 -35.01
N ASP A 727 -7.55 -15.52 -33.77
CA ASP A 727 -7.42 -14.38 -32.86
C ASP A 727 -6.39 -13.37 -33.40
N GLU A 728 -5.23 -13.86 -33.81
CA GLU A 728 -4.16 -13.05 -34.40
C GLU A 728 -4.59 -12.37 -35.70
N GLN A 729 -5.25 -13.12 -36.60
CA GLN A 729 -5.80 -12.58 -37.83
C GLN A 729 -6.78 -11.46 -37.54
N GLN A 730 -7.68 -11.64 -36.57
CA GLN A 730 -8.63 -10.60 -36.19
C GLN A 730 -7.93 -9.35 -35.65
N ILE A 731 -6.88 -9.49 -34.83
CA ILE A 731 -6.05 -8.36 -34.36
C ILE A 731 -5.52 -7.57 -35.56
N THR A 732 -4.97 -8.25 -36.58
CA THR A 732 -4.39 -7.58 -37.76
C THR A 732 -5.44 -6.85 -38.62
N THR A 733 -6.73 -7.17 -38.47
CA THR A 733 -7.82 -6.42 -39.14
C THR A 733 -8.19 -5.12 -38.42
N MET A 734 -7.73 -4.90 -37.19
CA MET A 734 -8.04 -3.72 -36.37
C MET A 734 -7.23 -2.50 -36.80
N THR A 735 -7.53 -1.94 -37.97
CA THR A 735 -6.76 -0.82 -38.56
C THR A 735 -6.80 0.50 -37.77
N LYS A 736 -7.70 0.63 -36.79
CA LYS A 736 -7.76 1.78 -35.86
C LYS A 736 -6.84 1.65 -34.65
N LEU A 737 -6.21 0.49 -34.47
CA LEU A 737 -5.33 0.22 -33.34
C LEU A 737 -4.09 1.14 -33.41
N LYS A 738 -3.84 1.84 -32.31
CA LYS A 738 -2.70 2.71 -32.10
C LYS A 738 -1.58 2.01 -31.34
N THR A 739 -1.91 1.23 -30.32
CA THR A 739 -0.91 0.47 -29.57
C THR A 739 -1.26 -1.00 -29.49
N LEU A 740 -0.25 -1.84 -29.72
CA LEU A 740 -0.34 -3.29 -29.57
C LEU A 740 0.79 -3.76 -28.66
N HIS A 741 0.43 -4.41 -27.56
CA HIS A 741 1.36 -5.04 -26.64
C HIS A 741 1.03 -6.53 -26.53
N VAL A 742 1.99 -7.38 -26.86
CA VAL A 742 1.88 -8.84 -26.74
C VAL A 742 3.08 -9.37 -25.97
N ARG A 743 2.82 -10.10 -24.88
CA ARG A 743 3.82 -10.73 -24.03
C ARG A 743 3.53 -12.21 -23.82
N ASP A 744 4.58 -13.04 -23.82
CA ASP A 744 4.53 -14.50 -23.57
C ASP A 744 3.62 -15.24 -24.57
N LEU A 745 3.83 -15.02 -25.86
CA LEU A 745 3.06 -15.72 -26.89
C LEU A 745 3.50 -17.21 -26.93
N GLN A 746 2.67 -18.11 -26.42
CA GLN A 746 2.96 -19.55 -26.28
C GLN A 746 2.70 -20.37 -27.56
N SER A 747 2.14 -19.78 -28.61
CA SER A 747 1.94 -20.44 -29.91
C SER A 747 3.23 -20.38 -30.74
N GLU A 748 3.66 -21.52 -31.31
CA GLU A 748 4.63 -21.50 -32.41
C GLU A 748 4.06 -20.63 -33.53
N ASN A 749 4.82 -19.69 -34.09
CA ASN A 749 4.32 -18.72 -35.08
C ASN A 749 3.60 -19.43 -36.23
N LEU A 750 2.28 -19.24 -36.30
CA LEU A 750 1.42 -19.93 -37.25
C LEU A 750 1.34 -19.14 -38.57
N GLU A 751 1.42 -19.83 -39.70
CA GLU A 751 1.33 -19.22 -41.03
C GLU A 751 0.01 -18.44 -41.19
N GLY A 752 0.09 -17.15 -41.55
CA GLY A 752 -1.04 -16.23 -41.62
C GLY A 752 -1.41 -15.56 -40.30
N GLY A 753 -0.57 -15.65 -39.27
CA GLY A 753 -0.75 -15.06 -37.94
C GLY A 753 -0.37 -13.57 -37.85
N LEU A 754 -0.04 -13.13 -36.64
CA LEU A 754 0.19 -11.73 -36.27
C LEU A 754 1.38 -11.13 -37.04
N ILE A 755 2.48 -11.87 -37.15
CA ILE A 755 3.71 -11.45 -37.83
C ILE A 755 3.44 -11.14 -39.31
N ASP A 756 2.71 -12.03 -40.01
CA ASP A 756 2.39 -11.85 -41.43
C ASP A 756 1.43 -10.69 -41.69
N GLY A 757 0.53 -10.43 -40.73
CA GLY A 757 -0.53 -9.43 -40.85
C GLY A 757 -0.15 -8.04 -40.31
N ILE A 758 0.98 -7.87 -39.63
CA ILE A 758 1.32 -6.63 -38.92
C ILE A 758 1.35 -5.40 -39.83
N LYS A 759 1.71 -5.59 -41.11
CA LYS A 759 1.70 -4.55 -42.16
C LYS A 759 0.35 -3.84 -42.34
N LYS A 760 -0.75 -4.45 -41.92
CA LYS A 760 -2.10 -3.89 -42.00
C LYS A 760 -2.36 -2.82 -40.92
N LEU A 761 -1.59 -2.81 -39.83
CA LEU A 761 -1.76 -1.91 -38.69
C LEU A 761 -1.14 -0.53 -38.94
N VAL A 762 -1.38 0.07 -40.10
CA VAL A 762 -0.73 1.31 -40.57
C VAL A 762 -0.92 2.55 -39.66
N ASN A 763 -1.84 2.48 -38.70
CA ASN A 763 -2.08 3.54 -37.71
C ASN A 763 -1.42 3.27 -36.35
N ALA A 764 -0.67 2.17 -36.21
CA ALA A 764 0.06 1.87 -34.99
C ALA A 764 1.13 2.94 -34.72
N GLU A 765 1.06 3.53 -33.54
CA GLU A 765 2.01 4.47 -32.96
C GLU A 765 2.95 3.74 -31.97
N GLY A 766 2.54 2.60 -31.40
CA GLY A 766 3.36 1.80 -30.50
C GLY A 766 3.21 0.29 -30.71
N LEU A 767 4.33 -0.42 -30.73
CA LEU A 767 4.38 -1.89 -30.86
C LEU A 767 5.32 -2.46 -29.80
N VAL A 768 4.79 -3.35 -28.96
CA VAL A 768 5.54 -4.05 -27.90
C VAL A 768 5.39 -5.56 -28.09
N LEU A 769 6.50 -6.25 -28.30
CA LEU A 769 6.59 -7.71 -28.40
C LEU A 769 7.59 -8.19 -27.34
N ASP A 770 7.15 -8.98 -26.37
CA ASP A 770 8.00 -9.38 -25.25
C ASP A 770 7.93 -10.88 -24.99
N ASN A 771 9.08 -11.52 -24.81
CA ASN A 771 9.22 -12.96 -24.58
C ASN A 771 8.48 -13.81 -25.64
N ILE A 772 8.84 -13.58 -26.91
CA ILE A 772 8.26 -14.28 -28.07
C ILE A 772 9.37 -15.10 -28.75
N SER A 773 9.06 -16.35 -29.06
CA SER A 773 9.92 -17.20 -29.87
C SER A 773 9.64 -16.95 -31.35
N MET A 774 10.68 -16.60 -32.13
CA MET A 774 10.58 -16.42 -33.57
C MET A 774 11.84 -16.91 -34.26
N ASP A 775 11.71 -17.49 -35.45
CA ASP A 775 12.87 -17.85 -36.26
C ASP A 775 13.32 -16.69 -37.15
N GLU A 776 14.42 -16.90 -37.89
CA GLU A 776 14.97 -15.89 -38.81
C GLU A 776 14.01 -15.54 -39.95
N GLY A 777 13.21 -16.50 -40.42
CA GLY A 777 12.21 -16.30 -41.47
C GLY A 777 11.08 -15.39 -41.01
N ASP A 778 10.57 -15.63 -39.81
CA ASP A 778 9.56 -14.81 -39.15
C ASP A 778 10.07 -13.40 -38.88
N ALA A 779 11.30 -13.26 -38.39
CA ALA A 779 11.93 -11.96 -38.16
C ALA A 779 12.04 -11.13 -39.46
N LYS A 780 12.35 -11.78 -40.58
CA LYS A 780 12.36 -11.13 -41.89
C LYS A 780 10.97 -10.65 -42.31
N LYS A 781 9.93 -11.49 -42.14
CA LYS A 781 8.54 -11.07 -42.44
C LYS A 781 8.08 -9.94 -41.53
N LEU A 782 8.44 -9.99 -40.25
CA LEU A 782 8.18 -8.92 -39.28
C LEU A 782 8.86 -7.61 -39.73
N ALA A 783 10.13 -7.69 -40.15
CA ALA A 783 10.88 -6.54 -40.66
C ALA A 783 10.23 -5.93 -41.92
N GLU A 784 9.77 -6.75 -42.86
CA GLU A 784 9.01 -6.29 -44.05
C GLU A 784 7.66 -5.67 -43.65
N GLY A 785 7.03 -6.19 -42.60
CA GLY A 785 5.76 -5.69 -42.09
C GLY A 785 5.88 -4.34 -41.39
N VAL A 786 6.83 -4.23 -40.45
CA VAL A 786 7.11 -3.04 -39.63
C VAL A 786 7.50 -1.83 -40.49
N ARG A 787 8.16 -2.05 -41.64
CA ARG A 787 8.47 -1.02 -42.63
C ARG A 787 7.24 -0.23 -43.11
N ASN A 788 6.04 -0.82 -43.06
CA ASN A 788 4.79 -0.15 -43.44
C ASN A 788 4.20 0.73 -42.32
N LEU A 789 4.71 0.63 -41.09
CA LEU A 789 4.19 1.32 -39.91
C LEU A 789 4.78 2.72 -39.76
N ARG A 790 4.54 3.60 -40.75
CA ARG A 790 5.18 4.94 -40.83
C ARG A 790 4.79 5.91 -39.71
N LYS A 791 3.80 5.58 -38.89
CA LYS A 791 3.39 6.37 -37.72
C LYS A 791 3.99 5.85 -36.40
N LEU A 792 4.78 4.78 -36.46
CA LEU A 792 5.36 4.15 -35.29
C LEU A 792 6.33 5.13 -34.61
N ARG A 793 6.11 5.34 -33.31
CA ARG A 793 6.93 6.15 -32.41
C ARG A 793 7.65 5.28 -31.40
N LEU A 794 7.00 4.23 -30.94
CA LEU A 794 7.52 3.32 -29.92
C LEU A 794 7.63 1.90 -30.50
N LEU A 795 8.83 1.33 -30.43
CA LEU A 795 9.09 -0.06 -30.79
C LEU A 795 9.88 -0.75 -29.69
N TYR A 796 9.22 -1.66 -28.97
CA TYR A 796 9.85 -2.49 -27.97
C TYR A 796 9.78 -3.95 -28.41
N MET A 797 10.93 -4.59 -28.55
CA MET A 797 11.04 -6.02 -28.80
C MET A 797 12.02 -6.59 -27.80
N ASN A 798 11.54 -7.23 -26.75
CA ASN A 798 12.36 -7.68 -25.63
C ASN A 798 12.27 -9.22 -25.49
N HIS A 799 13.34 -9.83 -25.00
CA HIS A 799 13.42 -11.28 -24.73
C HIS A 799 13.03 -12.15 -25.95
N LEU A 800 13.45 -11.77 -27.15
CA LEU A 800 13.19 -12.58 -28.35
C LEU A 800 14.14 -13.77 -28.41
N THR A 801 13.57 -14.98 -28.49
CA THR A 801 14.34 -16.24 -28.52
C THR A 801 14.29 -16.89 -29.91
N ALA A 802 15.29 -17.71 -30.24
CA ALA A 802 15.41 -18.47 -31.49
C ALA A 802 15.57 -17.65 -32.80
N ILE A 803 15.69 -16.31 -32.69
CA ILE A 803 15.73 -15.39 -33.84
C ILE A 803 16.99 -15.49 -34.72
N GLY A 804 18.08 -16.03 -34.18
CA GLY A 804 19.38 -16.03 -34.86
C GLY A 804 19.82 -14.62 -35.23
N ASP A 805 20.30 -14.42 -36.47
CA ASP A 805 20.67 -13.10 -36.99
C ASP A 805 19.48 -12.35 -37.62
N GLY A 806 18.25 -12.87 -37.48
CA GLY A 806 17.05 -12.27 -38.04
C GLY A 806 16.75 -10.85 -37.52
N ILE A 807 17.25 -10.53 -36.32
CA ILE A 807 17.17 -9.20 -35.71
C ILE A 807 17.83 -8.12 -36.59
N THR A 808 18.85 -8.48 -37.38
CA THR A 808 19.53 -7.59 -38.32
C THR A 808 18.57 -7.07 -39.39
N TYR A 809 17.65 -7.90 -39.88
CA TYR A 809 16.60 -7.46 -40.81
C TYR A 809 15.66 -6.45 -40.17
N ILE A 810 15.27 -6.69 -38.92
CA ILE A 810 14.39 -5.77 -38.16
C ILE A 810 15.09 -4.42 -37.99
N VAL A 811 16.35 -4.43 -37.53
CA VAL A 811 17.15 -3.21 -37.31
C VAL A 811 17.35 -2.41 -38.61
N SER A 812 17.63 -3.09 -39.73
CA SER A 812 17.70 -2.43 -41.05
C SER A 812 16.37 -1.77 -41.39
N SER A 813 15.24 -2.49 -41.32
CA SER A 813 13.93 -1.95 -41.67
C SER A 813 13.53 -0.73 -40.83
N ILE A 814 13.79 -0.75 -39.52
CA ILE A 814 13.39 0.36 -38.63
C ILE A 814 14.30 1.57 -38.79
N SER A 815 15.59 1.37 -39.06
CA SER A 815 16.57 2.45 -39.19
C SER A 815 16.56 3.10 -40.57
N ASP A 816 16.10 2.40 -41.61
CA ASP A 816 16.04 2.94 -42.97
C ASP A 816 14.82 3.85 -43.22
N GLU A 817 13.63 3.51 -42.70
CA GLU A 817 12.37 4.12 -43.16
C GLU A 817 11.49 4.79 -42.09
N LEU A 818 11.75 4.59 -40.79
CA LEU A 818 10.85 5.04 -39.73
C LEU A 818 11.29 6.34 -39.06
N SER A 819 11.21 7.46 -39.78
CA SER A 819 11.66 8.78 -39.28
C SER A 819 10.89 9.34 -38.07
N GLU A 820 9.70 8.78 -37.78
CA GLU A 820 8.84 9.19 -36.65
C GLU A 820 9.18 8.46 -35.35
N LEU A 821 10.13 7.51 -35.36
CA LEU A 821 10.48 6.70 -34.21
C LEU A 821 11.15 7.57 -33.12
N GLU A 822 10.61 7.49 -31.92
CA GLU A 822 11.06 8.21 -30.73
C GLU A 822 11.76 7.26 -29.74
N GLU A 823 11.35 5.99 -29.70
CA GLU A 823 11.82 5.00 -28.74
C GLU A 823 12.08 3.63 -29.37
N ILE A 824 13.28 3.09 -29.13
CA ILE A 824 13.68 1.73 -29.51
C ILE A 824 14.13 0.99 -28.24
N GLN A 825 13.52 -0.17 -27.97
CA GLN A 825 14.01 -1.12 -26.98
C GLN A 825 14.17 -2.50 -27.62
N LEU A 826 15.39 -3.03 -27.57
CA LEU A 826 15.76 -4.35 -28.09
C LEU A 826 16.51 -5.12 -27.00
N VAL A 827 15.89 -5.36 -25.83
CA VAL A 827 16.58 -5.94 -24.67
C VAL A 827 16.61 -7.46 -24.75
N ASN A 828 17.79 -8.07 -24.60
CA ASN A 828 17.98 -9.53 -24.61
C ASN A 828 17.36 -10.22 -25.85
N CYS A 829 17.74 -9.75 -27.04
CA CYS A 829 17.21 -10.20 -28.34
C CYS A 829 18.31 -10.79 -29.25
N CYS A 830 19.45 -11.20 -28.67
CA CYS A 830 20.61 -11.71 -29.40
C CYS A 830 21.11 -10.76 -30.51
N ILE A 831 21.15 -9.43 -30.26
CA ILE A 831 21.59 -8.46 -31.26
C ILE A 831 23.04 -8.74 -31.72
N SER A 832 23.27 -8.80 -33.04
CA SER A 832 24.60 -8.99 -33.61
C SER A 832 25.37 -7.67 -33.70
N SER A 833 26.71 -7.75 -33.80
CA SER A 833 27.53 -6.54 -34.01
C SER A 833 27.22 -5.87 -35.34
N ASP A 834 26.87 -6.65 -36.37
CA ASP A 834 26.49 -6.13 -37.68
C ASP A 834 25.16 -5.35 -37.61
N ALA A 835 24.18 -5.82 -36.84
CA ALA A 835 22.95 -5.07 -36.57
C ALA A 835 23.21 -3.72 -35.89
N VAL A 836 24.10 -3.68 -34.89
CA VAL A 836 24.50 -2.43 -34.22
C VAL A 836 25.22 -1.49 -35.19
N GLU A 837 26.09 -2.01 -36.06
CA GLU A 837 26.75 -1.21 -37.10
C GLU A 837 25.74 -0.62 -38.10
N ILE A 838 24.73 -1.38 -38.51
CA ILE A 838 23.65 -0.90 -39.39
C ILE A 838 22.85 0.22 -38.70
N LEU A 839 22.47 0.03 -37.44
CA LEU A 839 21.78 1.06 -36.67
C LEU A 839 22.62 2.35 -36.59
N ALA A 840 23.92 2.22 -36.34
CA ALA A 840 24.83 3.37 -36.29
C ALA A 840 24.94 4.10 -37.64
N GLN A 841 24.99 3.37 -38.75
CA GLN A 841 25.04 3.96 -40.10
C GLN A 841 23.77 4.76 -40.43
N ASN A 842 22.63 4.29 -39.95
CA ASN A 842 21.31 4.82 -40.28
C ASN A 842 20.70 5.74 -39.21
N LEU A 843 21.41 6.01 -38.11
CA LEU A 843 20.89 6.79 -36.99
C LEU A 843 20.45 8.21 -37.39
N CYS A 844 21.07 8.78 -38.44
CA CYS A 844 20.71 10.07 -39.01
C CYS A 844 19.28 10.11 -39.60
N ASN A 845 18.70 8.95 -39.94
CA ASN A 845 17.34 8.83 -40.43
C ASN A 845 16.29 8.85 -39.29
N LEU A 846 16.73 8.79 -38.03
CA LEU A 846 15.88 8.73 -36.84
C LEU A 846 16.01 10.01 -35.97
N PRO A 847 15.71 11.20 -36.50
CA PRO A 847 16.01 12.48 -35.82
C PRO A 847 15.20 12.72 -34.54
N LYS A 848 14.12 11.96 -34.29
CA LYS A 848 13.26 12.07 -33.11
C LYS A 848 13.63 11.09 -31.99
N LEU A 849 14.56 10.18 -32.25
CA LEU A 849 14.95 9.15 -31.30
C LEU A 849 15.51 9.79 -30.03
N ASN A 850 14.92 9.45 -28.90
CA ASN A 850 15.33 9.93 -27.58
C ASN A 850 15.44 8.81 -26.53
N VAL A 851 14.95 7.61 -26.82
CA VAL A 851 15.14 6.39 -26.02
C VAL A 851 15.78 5.32 -26.88
N LEU A 852 16.96 4.85 -26.47
CA LEU A 852 17.64 3.72 -27.07
C LEU A 852 18.07 2.74 -25.97
N ASP A 853 17.43 1.58 -25.94
CA ASP A 853 17.77 0.48 -25.05
C ASP A 853 18.17 -0.76 -25.85
N LEU A 854 19.45 -1.09 -25.78
CA LEU A 854 20.03 -2.30 -26.36
C LEU A 854 20.64 -3.17 -25.25
N SER A 855 20.26 -2.95 -23.99
CA SER A 855 20.84 -3.62 -22.84
C SER A 855 20.63 -5.13 -22.88
N GLU A 856 21.41 -5.83 -22.05
CA GLU A 856 21.41 -7.29 -21.93
C GLU A 856 21.80 -8.09 -23.17
N ASN A 857 22.09 -7.46 -24.31
CA ASN A 857 22.63 -8.17 -25.46
C ASN A 857 24.15 -8.35 -25.39
N TYR A 858 24.61 -9.56 -25.67
CA TYR A 858 26.03 -9.88 -25.84
C TYR A 858 26.45 -9.73 -27.30
N LEU A 859 27.39 -8.83 -27.55
CA LEU A 859 28.01 -8.65 -28.85
C LEU A 859 29.19 -9.62 -28.99
N GLU A 860 29.04 -10.64 -29.83
CA GLU A 860 30.07 -11.65 -30.05
C GLU A 860 31.35 -11.09 -30.68
N LYS A 861 31.45 -11.05 -32.02
CA LYS A 861 32.66 -10.63 -32.75
C LYS A 861 32.58 -9.14 -33.08
N LYS A 862 33.68 -8.42 -32.87
CA LYS A 862 33.82 -6.98 -33.16
C LYS A 862 32.89 -6.07 -32.33
N GLY A 863 32.43 -6.52 -31.15
CA GLY A 863 31.54 -5.73 -30.30
C GLY A 863 32.08 -4.33 -29.96
N LYS A 864 33.39 -4.21 -29.68
CA LYS A 864 34.04 -2.91 -29.45
C LYS A 864 33.93 -1.96 -30.64
N ASP A 865 34.08 -2.46 -31.86
CA ASP A 865 34.10 -1.65 -33.07
C ASP A 865 32.67 -1.17 -33.38
N ALA A 866 31.68 -2.04 -33.17
CA ALA A 866 30.27 -1.73 -33.30
C ALA A 866 29.82 -0.66 -32.29
N ILE A 867 30.16 -0.80 -31.00
CA ILE A 867 29.85 0.22 -29.98
C ILE A 867 30.58 1.53 -30.28
N HIS A 868 31.84 1.48 -30.68
CA HIS A 868 32.59 2.68 -31.04
C HIS A 868 31.90 3.46 -32.19
N ARG A 869 31.43 2.76 -33.23
CA ARG A 869 30.67 3.40 -34.31
C ARG A 869 29.31 3.93 -33.86
N LEU A 870 28.61 3.22 -32.98
CA LEU A 870 27.36 3.69 -32.40
C LEU A 870 27.56 4.98 -31.61
N VAL A 871 28.60 5.04 -30.76
CA VAL A 871 28.97 6.25 -30.01
C VAL A 871 29.30 7.41 -30.94
N ASP A 872 30.03 7.15 -32.04
CA ASP A 872 30.29 8.18 -33.06
C ASP A 872 28.99 8.72 -33.69
N ALA A 873 28.06 7.83 -34.02
CA ALA A 873 26.80 8.17 -34.67
C ALA A 873 25.83 8.93 -33.75
N LEU A 874 25.84 8.65 -32.44
CA LEU A 874 24.94 9.27 -31.46
C LEU A 874 25.09 10.80 -31.34
N ASN A 875 26.19 11.38 -31.83
CA ASN A 875 26.39 12.84 -31.91
C ASN A 875 25.25 13.57 -32.65
N VAL A 876 24.53 12.89 -33.54
CA VAL A 876 23.41 13.48 -34.30
C VAL A 876 22.12 13.63 -33.48
N LEU A 877 22.07 13.09 -32.26
CA LEU A 877 20.88 13.02 -31.40
C LEU A 877 21.10 13.75 -30.05
N PRO A 878 21.18 15.09 -30.02
CA PRO A 878 21.39 15.84 -28.77
C PRO A 878 20.18 15.77 -27.80
N GLY A 879 19.01 15.30 -28.28
CA GLY A 879 17.79 15.17 -27.49
C GLY A 879 17.63 13.86 -26.72
N MET A 880 18.68 13.03 -26.63
CA MET A 880 18.65 11.73 -25.94
C MET A 880 18.31 11.85 -24.46
N LYS A 881 17.38 11.02 -24.01
CA LYS A 881 16.92 10.90 -22.62
C LYS A 881 17.33 9.59 -21.97
N VAL A 882 17.24 8.48 -22.69
CA VAL A 882 17.55 7.14 -22.17
C VAL A 882 18.56 6.45 -23.07
N LEU A 883 19.71 6.09 -22.51
CA LEU A 883 20.77 5.37 -23.22
C LEU A 883 21.21 4.16 -22.40
N LEU A 884 20.85 2.97 -22.87
CA LEU A 884 21.22 1.69 -22.27
C LEU A 884 21.91 0.84 -23.33
N LEU A 885 23.21 0.58 -23.13
CA LEU A 885 24.06 0.03 -24.19
C LEU A 885 24.23 -1.49 -24.06
N PRO A 886 24.50 -2.20 -25.18
CA PRO A 886 24.82 -3.62 -25.14
C PRO A 886 26.20 -3.84 -24.52
N TRP A 887 26.55 -5.09 -24.24
CA TRP A 887 27.84 -5.47 -23.67
C TRP A 887 28.58 -6.46 -24.56
N GLY A 888 29.89 -6.59 -24.39
CA GLY A 888 30.73 -7.47 -25.21
C GLY A 888 32.18 -7.44 -24.76
N ASP A 889 33.04 -8.18 -25.45
CA ASP A 889 34.47 -8.19 -25.14
C ASP A 889 35.12 -6.83 -25.43
N ASP A 890 35.92 -6.34 -24.47
CA ASP A 890 36.68 -5.08 -24.52
C ASP A 890 35.88 -3.79 -24.76
N VAL A 891 34.56 -3.79 -24.59
CA VAL A 891 33.71 -2.58 -24.79
C VAL A 891 34.04 -1.44 -23.83
N LYS A 892 34.62 -1.74 -22.66
CA LYS A 892 35.09 -0.73 -21.69
C LYS A 892 36.10 0.27 -22.27
N VAL A 893 36.83 -0.10 -23.32
CA VAL A 893 37.78 0.80 -24.01
C VAL A 893 37.04 1.99 -24.65
N CYS A 894 35.75 1.84 -24.96
CA CYS A 894 34.91 2.90 -25.51
C CYS A 894 34.40 3.89 -24.45
N LEU A 895 34.61 3.64 -23.15
CA LEU A 895 34.05 4.46 -22.07
C LEU A 895 34.46 5.93 -22.18
N THR A 896 35.75 6.23 -22.35
CA THR A 896 36.23 7.63 -22.41
C THR A 896 35.54 8.41 -23.53
N LYS A 897 35.39 7.78 -24.69
CA LYS A 897 34.72 8.38 -25.84
C LYS A 897 33.22 8.56 -25.62
N LEU A 898 32.58 7.61 -24.95
CA LEU A 898 31.19 7.74 -24.54
C LEU A 898 31.02 8.93 -23.58
N LEU A 899 31.92 9.12 -22.62
CA LEU A 899 31.86 10.24 -21.68
C LEU A 899 32.01 11.58 -22.39
N GLU A 900 32.92 11.70 -23.36
CA GLU A 900 33.05 12.90 -24.21
C GLU A 900 31.75 13.24 -24.95
N LEU A 901 31.05 12.22 -25.48
CA LEU A 901 29.73 12.39 -26.09
C LEU A 901 28.69 12.87 -25.07
N LEU A 902 28.65 12.26 -23.88
CA LEU A 902 27.67 12.57 -22.84
C LEU A 902 27.77 14.01 -22.30
N GLU A 903 28.93 14.67 -22.42
CA GLU A 903 29.06 16.12 -22.14
C GLU A 903 28.11 16.96 -23.02
N THR A 904 27.72 16.46 -24.18
CA THR A 904 26.80 17.15 -25.11
C THR A 904 25.32 16.78 -24.91
N MET A 905 24.98 15.91 -23.95
CA MET A 905 23.63 15.36 -23.72
C MET A 905 23.07 15.65 -22.31
N PRO A 906 22.87 16.93 -21.92
CA PRO A 906 22.44 17.28 -20.56
C PRO A 906 20.99 16.88 -20.20
N GLN A 907 20.20 16.43 -21.18
CA GLN A 907 18.82 15.97 -20.99
C GLN A 907 18.73 14.48 -20.61
N LEU A 908 19.86 13.77 -20.54
CA LEU A 908 19.86 12.35 -20.23
C LEU A 908 19.34 12.10 -18.81
N THR A 909 18.29 11.28 -18.71
CA THR A 909 17.66 10.87 -17.46
C THR A 909 18.02 9.45 -17.06
N LYS A 910 18.39 8.57 -18.01
CA LYS A 910 18.79 7.19 -17.71
C LYS A 910 20.03 6.77 -18.50
N LEU A 911 21.02 6.26 -17.78
CA LEU A 911 22.28 5.73 -18.33
C LEU A 911 22.52 4.32 -17.81
N GLY A 912 22.96 3.41 -18.68
CA GLY A 912 23.24 2.03 -18.29
C GLY A 912 24.41 1.42 -19.03
N LEU A 913 25.35 0.87 -18.24
CA LEU A 913 26.58 0.21 -18.65
C LEU A 913 26.67 -1.17 -17.98
N ARG A 914 25.54 -1.89 -18.00
CA ARG A 914 25.42 -3.23 -17.41
C ARG A 914 26.34 -4.20 -18.13
N LYS A 915 27.09 -5.02 -17.38
CA LYS A 915 28.02 -6.05 -17.90
C LYS A 915 29.15 -5.53 -18.80
N TRP A 916 29.50 -4.24 -18.71
CA TRP A 916 30.62 -3.65 -19.48
C TRP A 916 32.02 -4.10 -19.03
N ASN A 917 32.09 -4.94 -18.00
CA ASN A 917 33.35 -5.37 -17.38
C ASN A 917 34.20 -4.18 -16.89
N LEU A 918 33.53 -3.13 -16.41
CA LEU A 918 34.19 -1.98 -15.78
C LEU A 918 34.94 -2.44 -14.53
N THR A 919 36.15 -1.93 -14.34
CA THR A 919 36.97 -2.15 -13.15
C THR A 919 37.05 -0.87 -12.31
N ASP A 920 37.80 -0.91 -11.21
CA ASP A 920 38.03 0.25 -10.35
C ASP A 920 38.60 1.46 -11.11
N VAL A 921 39.38 1.22 -12.18
CA VAL A 921 39.92 2.29 -13.02
C VAL A 921 38.80 3.02 -13.74
N GLU A 922 37.94 2.29 -14.43
CA GLU A 922 36.86 2.87 -15.22
C GLU A 922 35.80 3.55 -14.34
N VAL A 923 35.46 2.97 -13.19
CA VAL A 923 34.51 3.59 -12.26
C VAL A 923 35.05 4.90 -11.67
N ARG A 924 36.36 5.01 -11.43
CA ARG A 924 36.98 6.29 -11.04
C ARG A 924 36.88 7.34 -12.14
N ILE A 925 37.09 6.95 -13.39
CA ILE A 925 36.92 7.85 -14.55
C ILE A 925 35.46 8.34 -14.61
N LEU A 926 34.50 7.43 -14.45
CA LEU A 926 33.07 7.74 -14.41
C LEU A 926 32.71 8.67 -13.23
N GLY A 927 33.28 8.42 -12.05
CA GLY A 927 33.12 9.28 -10.88
C GLY A 927 33.61 10.71 -11.13
N ASN A 928 34.83 10.87 -11.65
CA ASN A 928 35.39 12.17 -12.00
C ASN A 928 34.54 12.92 -13.05
N PHE A 929 33.85 12.19 -13.93
CA PHE A 929 32.93 12.78 -14.89
C PHE A 929 31.66 13.31 -14.21
N PHE A 930 31.04 12.55 -13.31
CA PHE A 930 29.83 12.97 -12.60
C PHE A 930 30.07 14.16 -11.65
N GLU A 931 31.27 14.30 -11.09
CA GLU A 931 31.65 15.47 -10.28
C GLU A 931 31.63 16.79 -11.06
N LYS A 932 31.76 16.75 -12.39
CA LYS A 932 31.69 17.95 -13.24
C LYS A 932 30.26 18.43 -13.52
N GLU A 933 29.25 17.77 -12.96
CA GLU A 933 27.82 18.12 -13.06
C GLU A 933 27.28 18.20 -14.52
N HIS A 934 27.85 17.46 -15.48
CA HIS A 934 27.36 17.47 -16.87
C HIS A 934 25.96 16.82 -17.05
N LEU A 935 25.55 15.93 -16.15
CA LEU A 935 24.29 15.19 -16.21
C LEU A 935 23.38 15.46 -14.99
N GLU A 936 23.07 16.73 -14.73
CA GLU A 936 22.24 17.14 -13.58
C GLU A 936 20.82 16.54 -13.58
N ASN A 937 20.33 16.10 -14.75
CA ASN A 937 19.00 15.53 -14.93
C ASN A 937 18.96 14.00 -14.81
N LEU A 938 20.09 13.35 -14.53
CA LEU A 938 20.16 11.90 -14.42
C LEU A 938 19.35 11.41 -13.22
N GLN A 939 18.40 10.51 -13.50
CA GLN A 939 17.48 9.91 -12.53
C GLN A 939 17.78 8.43 -12.31
N HIS A 940 18.32 7.73 -13.32
CA HIS A 940 18.53 6.30 -13.27
C HIS A 940 19.94 5.95 -13.76
N LEU A 941 20.67 5.19 -12.96
CA LEU A 941 22.03 4.74 -13.30
C LEU A 941 22.17 3.23 -13.07
N ASP A 942 22.40 2.48 -14.15
CA ASP A 942 22.62 1.03 -14.12
C ASP A 942 24.10 0.70 -14.38
N LEU A 943 24.79 0.23 -13.35
CA LEU A 943 26.16 -0.27 -13.42
C LEU A 943 26.24 -1.75 -13.00
N ALA A 944 25.15 -2.49 -13.13
CA ALA A 944 25.06 -3.87 -12.69
C ALA A 944 26.05 -4.79 -13.43
N MET A 945 26.46 -5.84 -12.75
CA MET A 945 27.26 -6.95 -13.25
C MET A 945 28.63 -6.52 -13.81
N ASN A 946 29.22 -5.46 -13.26
CA ASN A 946 30.59 -5.04 -13.54
C ASN A 946 31.61 -5.67 -12.57
N SER A 947 32.90 -5.54 -12.89
CA SER A 947 34.02 -6.18 -12.17
C SER A 947 34.71 -5.21 -11.21
N VAL A 948 33.91 -4.51 -10.40
CA VAL A 948 34.34 -3.43 -9.51
C VAL A 948 34.54 -3.98 -8.09
N THR A 949 35.67 -3.65 -7.46
CA THR A 949 35.99 -4.09 -6.09
C THR A 949 35.33 -3.17 -5.06
N SER A 950 35.46 -3.51 -3.77
CA SER A 950 34.95 -2.65 -2.70
C SER A 950 35.65 -1.29 -2.68
N ASP A 951 36.94 -1.23 -3.03
CA ASP A 951 37.70 0.02 -3.10
C ASP A 951 37.26 0.89 -4.28
N GLY A 952 36.94 0.25 -5.41
CA GLY A 952 36.35 0.93 -6.57
C GLY A 952 35.02 1.59 -6.22
N TRP A 953 34.07 0.82 -5.67
CA TRP A 953 32.78 1.36 -5.24
C TRP A 953 32.91 2.41 -4.15
N LEU A 954 33.81 2.22 -3.19
CA LEU A 954 34.06 3.19 -2.12
C LEU A 954 34.51 4.54 -2.70
N SER A 955 35.40 4.52 -3.70
CA SER A 955 35.82 5.74 -4.40
C SER A 955 34.71 6.40 -5.22
N PHE A 956 33.69 5.65 -5.62
CA PHE A 956 32.55 6.13 -6.40
C PHE A 956 31.42 6.73 -5.56
N MET A 957 31.35 6.41 -4.27
CA MET A 957 30.30 6.89 -3.37
C MET A 957 30.24 8.41 -3.27
N GLN A 958 31.39 9.09 -3.27
CA GLN A 958 31.44 10.55 -3.14
C GLN A 958 30.95 11.25 -4.43
N PRO A 959 31.41 10.87 -5.64
CA PRO A 959 30.84 11.35 -6.90
C PRO A 959 29.33 11.17 -7.06
N LEU A 960 28.77 10.08 -6.50
CA LEU A 960 27.34 9.78 -6.62
C LEU A 960 26.45 10.89 -6.03
N ILE A 961 26.92 11.59 -4.99
CA ILE A 961 26.21 12.69 -4.32
C ILE A 961 25.95 13.87 -5.29
N SER A 962 26.80 14.04 -6.29
CA SER A 962 26.66 15.11 -7.30
C SER A 962 25.40 14.92 -8.17
N LEU A 963 24.87 13.69 -8.26
CA LEU A 963 23.65 13.36 -9.00
C LEU A 963 22.40 13.63 -8.15
N LYS A 964 22.10 14.90 -7.92
CA LYS A 964 21.05 15.35 -6.97
C LYS A 964 19.63 14.87 -7.32
N LYS A 965 19.35 14.51 -8.58
CA LYS A 965 18.02 14.04 -9.04
C LYS A 965 17.93 12.52 -9.19
N LEU A 966 18.92 11.78 -8.68
CA LEU A 966 18.94 10.32 -8.79
C LEU A 966 17.75 9.70 -8.04
N VAL A 967 16.97 8.88 -8.75
CA VAL A 967 15.78 8.16 -8.28
C VAL A 967 16.10 6.69 -8.07
N SER A 968 16.87 6.06 -8.97
CA SER A 968 17.34 4.70 -8.75
C SER A 968 18.77 4.43 -9.22
N VAL A 969 19.44 3.51 -8.52
CA VAL A 969 20.78 3.04 -8.86
C VAL A 969 20.87 1.52 -8.80
N ASP A 970 21.57 0.90 -9.75
CA ASP A 970 21.83 -0.54 -9.76
C ASP A 970 23.34 -0.83 -9.73
N PHE A 971 23.81 -1.39 -8.61
CA PHE A 971 25.17 -1.87 -8.38
C PHE A 971 25.24 -3.39 -8.23
N SER A 972 24.20 -4.10 -8.66
CA SER A 972 24.11 -5.56 -8.52
C SER A 972 25.37 -6.25 -9.06
N SER A 973 25.84 -7.30 -8.40
CA SER A 973 27.03 -8.06 -8.78
C SER A 973 26.67 -9.53 -9.01
N LYS A 974 27.64 -10.33 -9.47
CA LYS A 974 27.51 -11.79 -9.43
C LYS A 974 27.15 -12.23 -8.00
N GLN A 975 26.42 -13.34 -7.88
CA GLN A 975 26.00 -13.89 -6.59
C GLN A 975 27.22 -14.08 -5.67
N ASP A 976 26.98 -13.86 -4.38
CA ASP A 976 27.91 -14.11 -3.28
C ASP A 976 29.07 -13.11 -3.07
N TRP A 977 29.01 -11.90 -3.63
CA TRP A 977 30.03 -10.88 -3.37
C TRP A 977 29.90 -10.27 -1.96
N VAL A 978 31.00 -10.16 -1.23
CA VAL A 978 31.02 -9.60 0.13
C VAL A 978 31.62 -8.18 0.09
N PRO A 979 30.83 -7.11 0.34
CA PRO A 979 31.35 -5.75 0.43
C PRO A 979 32.22 -5.57 1.69
N ALA A 980 33.26 -4.74 1.59
CA ALA A 980 33.98 -4.26 2.77
C ALA A 980 33.05 -3.41 3.67
N SER A 981 33.17 -3.54 4.99
CA SER A 981 32.35 -2.82 5.96
C SER A 981 32.39 -1.30 5.77
N LEU A 982 33.56 -0.75 5.43
CA LEU A 982 33.73 0.68 5.15
C LEU A 982 32.86 1.17 3.98
N LEU A 983 32.71 0.35 2.94
CA LEU A 983 31.82 0.64 1.82
C LEU A 983 30.37 0.70 2.27
N VAL A 984 29.92 -0.27 3.08
CA VAL A 984 28.54 -0.31 3.60
C VAL A 984 28.23 0.93 4.45
N CYS A 985 29.13 1.31 5.36
CA CYS A 985 28.98 2.53 6.16
C CYS A 985 28.89 3.79 5.28
N LYS A 986 29.77 3.90 4.28
CA LYS A 986 29.79 5.06 3.39
C LYS A 986 28.55 5.09 2.48
N LEU A 987 28.08 3.94 2.01
CA LEU A 987 26.85 3.82 1.25
C LEU A 987 25.65 4.30 2.06
N SER A 988 25.47 3.80 3.30
CA SER A 988 24.42 4.26 4.22
C SER A 988 24.45 5.78 4.42
N GLN A 989 25.64 6.37 4.62
CA GLN A 989 25.78 7.84 4.71
C GLN A 989 25.32 8.54 3.44
N VAL A 990 25.70 8.06 2.25
CA VAL A 990 25.32 8.67 0.98
C VAL A 990 23.81 8.56 0.73
N LEU A 991 23.19 7.43 1.09
CA LEU A 991 21.74 7.24 0.96
C LEU A 991 20.95 8.33 1.70
N THR A 992 21.37 8.68 2.92
CA THR A 992 20.73 9.78 3.68
C THR A 992 20.88 11.17 3.04
N THR A 993 21.81 11.34 2.10
CA THR A 993 22.02 12.63 1.40
C THR A 993 21.26 12.74 0.08
N LEU A 994 20.83 11.63 -0.51
CA LEU A 994 20.15 11.57 -1.81
C LEU A 994 18.63 11.65 -1.63
N ASN A 995 18.10 12.86 -1.43
CA ASN A 995 16.69 13.10 -1.08
C ASN A 995 15.63 12.58 -2.07
N TYR A 996 16.00 12.31 -3.33
CA TYR A 996 15.09 11.82 -4.37
C TYR A 996 15.22 10.32 -4.64
N LEU A 997 16.20 9.64 -4.03
CA LEU A 997 16.44 8.24 -4.26
C LEU A 997 15.30 7.41 -3.64
N LYS A 998 14.70 6.56 -4.46
CA LYS A 998 13.60 5.67 -4.05
C LYS A 998 14.02 4.21 -4.03
N GLU A 999 14.98 3.83 -4.88
CA GLU A 999 15.37 2.44 -5.07
C GLU A 999 16.89 2.30 -5.23
N ILE A 1000 17.47 1.37 -4.49
CA ILE A 1000 18.86 0.93 -4.68
C ILE A 1000 18.87 -0.60 -4.88
N LYS A 1001 19.47 -1.04 -5.99
CA LYS A 1001 19.66 -2.46 -6.30
C LYS A 1001 21.10 -2.85 -6.04
N VAL A 1002 21.29 -3.70 -5.05
CA VAL A 1002 22.60 -4.28 -4.65
C VAL A 1002 22.51 -5.80 -4.67
N THR A 1003 21.80 -6.35 -5.66
CA THR A 1003 21.55 -7.78 -5.78
C THR A 1003 22.87 -8.52 -5.94
N GLY A 1004 23.06 -9.62 -5.20
CA GLY A 1004 24.31 -10.39 -5.22
C GLY A 1004 25.34 -9.93 -4.18
N TRP A 1005 25.13 -8.78 -3.51
CA TRP A 1005 25.92 -8.37 -2.36
C TRP A 1005 25.45 -9.13 -1.10
N LYS A 1006 26.38 -9.63 -0.29
CA LYS A 1006 26.09 -10.24 1.00
C LYS A 1006 26.18 -9.20 2.10
N PHE A 1007 25.05 -8.96 2.75
CA PHE A 1007 24.98 -8.15 3.95
C PHE A 1007 24.75 -9.04 5.16
N ASP A 1008 25.43 -8.75 6.26
CA ASP A 1008 25.05 -9.33 7.55
C ASP A 1008 23.85 -8.57 8.16
N CYS A 1009 23.41 -9.00 9.34
CA CYS A 1009 22.27 -8.37 10.00
C CYS A 1009 22.54 -6.93 10.47
N HIS A 1010 23.80 -6.55 10.66
CA HIS A 1010 24.20 -5.20 11.02
C HIS A 1010 24.21 -4.29 9.79
N ASP A 1011 24.80 -4.76 8.69
CA ASP A 1011 24.83 -4.09 7.39
C ASP A 1011 23.42 -3.77 6.89
N LEU A 1012 22.51 -4.73 6.95
CA LEU A 1012 21.10 -4.53 6.57
C LEU A 1012 20.40 -3.50 7.47
N GLY A 1013 20.77 -3.44 8.77
CA GLY A 1013 20.26 -2.43 9.69
C GLY A 1013 20.73 -1.01 9.33
N LEU A 1014 21.98 -0.87 8.87
CA LEU A 1014 22.54 0.42 8.43
C LEU A 1014 21.95 0.88 7.10
N ILE A 1015 21.71 -0.03 6.15
CA ILE A 1015 21.16 0.30 4.83
C ILE A 1015 19.66 0.59 4.93
N ASN A 1016 18.87 -0.23 5.64
CA ASN A 1016 17.42 -0.03 5.74
C ASN A 1016 17.02 1.15 6.65
N GLY A 1017 17.94 1.60 7.50
CA GLY A 1017 17.72 2.75 8.39
C GLY A 1017 18.06 4.11 7.77
N ALA A 1018 18.71 4.12 6.60
CA ALA A 1018 19.06 5.30 5.82
C ALA A 1018 18.00 5.54 4.73
#